data_AF-A0A2S8UIK4-F1
#
_entry.id   AF-A0A2S8UIK4-F1
#
_cell.length_a   1.000
_cell.length_b   1.000
_cell.length_c   1.000
_cell.angle_alpha   90.00
_cell.angle_beta   90.00
_cell.angle_gamma   90.00
#
_symmetry.space_group_name_H-M   'P 1'
#
loop_
_entity.id
_entity.type
_entity.pdbx_description
1 polymer ?
#
loop_
_entity_poly.entity_id
_entity_poly.type
_entity_poly.pdbx_seq_one_letter_code
_entity_poly.pdbx_strand_id
1 'polypeptide(L)'
;MGRSKSSRKKSRRGATPATDPGAAAGTAAPTRYRAGLVIVHGIGHQSPGQTLDHVSRRVKATLSEMGHAAGVCDQRRTPGSPLSQVVDVDGRHSALLVEAHWADVVADHRERGLLAALRRLWFLISTLPYLLPALLAPRFHESEVAPRPAPVPRRRLFAGIRSETEDFIRLAPTMSRSITLYAFLAAIAIGFSSLPLWLAMSLCATAILLVIVLLASSRDVTEHVYVATLSDHRREEILQRVATSIDFAAQQCDEVWVMGHSQGGYLAHTLLAERGRHWPNVRRFTGVASGLRPIHLISMLRNPLWALAGWVWLGGIVLFSIGVIQMLEPGGPLNTDASRAIGVIGLFVLVAPALLFSLPVDLMTELSSGLIPTNWWFLLYIGLGLATAVIAVLLQKQSGVEMTTIPELPPQITWEEMSARGDVVGSMSVPELPPSAIPMTIPSVNNPLVDHLLSSYLGARSVLRFDISAWLARRKSPPVDGLRRSLAALSESNYVFRISTQIVFVMMFVAFPVVMGLPLLVVVANVLVTGIATAAITGIWTMNRWRNGATRRIKAFTTSAAEGRKDVLYPQTFRRRRRSLVMSLSAAAVSGIGGFGMTIVAATGELGAPDRLAVLTEHLRGGGTYLILAGLAATVALCTGIAGTRGVRAWLTVALVLSAFSLLVVLSGGSEWAIRLFPGVHLPIISAGLVTTALAWSRRLPTHA
;
A
#
# COMPACT_ATOMS: atom_id res chain seq x y z
N MET A 1 41.03 -25.36 65.41
CA MET A 1 39.56 -25.48 65.57
C MET A 1 39.02 -26.07 64.28
N GLY A 2 38.79 -27.38 64.07
CA GLY A 2 38.06 -28.37 64.90
C GLY A 2 36.57 -28.02 64.84
N ARG A 3 35.63 -28.77 64.22
CA ARG A 3 35.35 -30.22 64.13
C ARG A 3 34.33 -30.45 62.98
N SER A 4 34.49 -31.41 62.05
CA SER A 4 34.11 -32.85 62.05
C SER A 4 32.60 -33.13 62.27
N LYS A 5 31.88 -34.00 61.54
CA LYS A 5 32.09 -35.45 61.25
C LYS A 5 31.24 -35.87 60.02
N SER A 6 31.74 -36.66 59.05
CA SER A 6 31.75 -38.14 58.99
C SER A 6 30.34 -38.77 59.04
N SER A 7 29.90 -39.63 58.11
CA SER A 7 30.55 -40.91 57.80
C SER A 7 30.12 -41.52 56.45
N ARG A 8 31.04 -42.30 55.89
CA ARG A 8 30.92 -43.15 54.71
C ARG A 8 31.30 -44.57 55.12
N LYS A 9 30.54 -45.60 54.72
CA LYS A 9 30.94 -47.02 54.57
C LYS A 9 29.72 -47.76 53.98
N LYS A 10 29.81 -48.75 53.09
CA LYS A 10 30.89 -49.70 52.76
C LYS A 10 30.58 -50.36 51.40
N SER A 11 31.63 -50.69 50.66
CA SER A 11 31.65 -51.49 49.42
C SER A 11 31.19 -52.95 49.60
N ARG A 12 30.81 -53.67 48.53
CA ARG A 12 31.69 -54.59 47.75
C ARG A 12 30.90 -55.46 46.74
N ARG A 13 31.47 -55.59 45.52
CA ARG A 13 31.48 -56.74 44.55
C ARG A 13 30.13 -57.35 44.14
N GLY A 14 29.82 -57.61 42.88
CA GLY A 14 30.56 -57.62 41.62
C GLY A 14 29.87 -58.60 40.67
N ALA A 15 29.76 -58.27 39.38
CA ALA A 15 29.63 -59.19 38.25
C ALA A 15 29.52 -58.36 36.96
N THR A 16 30.58 -58.34 36.15
CA THR A 16 30.44 -58.10 34.71
C THR A 16 29.76 -59.31 34.08
N PRO A 17 28.86 -59.09 33.12
CA PRO A 17 29.15 -59.65 31.81
C PRO A 17 28.86 -58.68 30.66
N ALA A 18 29.71 -58.83 29.63
CA ALA A 18 29.45 -58.61 28.21
C ALA A 18 28.91 -57.25 27.74
N THR A 19 29.77 -56.59 26.95
CA THR A 19 29.41 -55.65 25.89
C THR A 19 28.29 -56.18 25.00
N ASP A 20 27.22 -55.41 24.87
CA ASP A 20 26.27 -55.51 23.76
C ASP A 20 26.37 -54.20 22.95
N PRO A 21 26.96 -54.20 21.74
CA PRO A 21 26.94 -53.06 20.84
C PRO A 21 25.57 -53.04 20.13
N GLY A 22 24.53 -52.62 20.86
CA GLY A 22 23.17 -52.76 20.37
C GLY A 22 22.13 -52.08 21.25
N ALA A 23 22.31 -50.80 21.57
CA ALA A 23 21.28 -50.01 22.27
C ALA A 23 21.01 -48.70 21.54
N ALA A 24 20.07 -48.83 20.58
CA ALA A 24 19.04 -47.86 20.25
C ALA A 24 19.46 -46.43 19.88
N ALA A 25 19.66 -46.22 18.57
CA ALA A 25 19.09 -45.05 17.94
C ALA A 25 17.57 -45.08 18.22
N GLY A 26 17.08 -44.12 19.01
CA GLY A 26 15.66 -44.02 19.35
C GLY A 26 14.81 -43.93 18.09
N THR A 27 14.16 -45.02 17.72
CA THR A 27 13.10 -45.03 16.72
C THR A 27 11.93 -44.26 17.30
N ALA A 28 11.77 -43.01 16.87
CA ALA A 28 10.56 -42.24 17.10
C ALA A 28 9.35 -43.10 16.70
N ALA A 29 8.31 -43.10 17.53
CA ALA A 29 7.06 -43.80 17.22
C ALA A 29 6.57 -43.38 15.82
N PRO A 30 6.01 -44.30 15.01
CA PRO A 30 5.52 -43.96 13.68
C PRO A 30 4.46 -42.87 13.80
N THR A 31 4.69 -41.75 13.10
CA THR A 31 3.74 -40.64 13.03
C THR A 31 2.45 -41.13 12.36
N ARG A 32 1.32 -40.51 12.71
CA ARG A 32 0.01 -40.91 12.21
C ARG A 32 -0.29 -40.33 10.82
N TYR A 33 0.27 -39.18 10.50
CA TYR A 33 0.00 -38.43 9.26
C TYR A 33 1.29 -38.03 8.56
N ARG A 34 1.25 -38.00 7.23
CA ARG A 34 2.43 -37.59 6.46
C ARG A 34 2.64 -36.08 6.43
N ALA A 35 1.59 -35.28 6.59
CA ALA A 35 1.66 -33.83 6.51
C ALA A 35 0.77 -33.18 7.57
N GLY A 36 1.31 -32.17 8.25
CA GLY A 36 0.58 -31.29 9.15
C GLY A 36 0.59 -29.85 8.64
N LEU A 37 -0.50 -29.12 8.89
CA LEU A 37 -0.56 -27.66 8.77
C LEU A 37 -1.10 -27.08 10.08
N VAL A 38 -0.28 -26.28 10.75
CA VAL A 38 -0.66 -25.52 11.94
C VAL A 38 -0.99 -24.10 11.51
N ILE A 39 -2.18 -23.62 11.85
CA ILE A 39 -2.66 -22.28 11.52
C ILE A 39 -2.75 -21.48 12.81
N VAL A 40 -1.95 -20.42 12.90
CA VAL A 40 -1.98 -19.46 14.01
C VAL A 40 -2.81 -18.27 13.57
N HIS A 41 -4.00 -18.13 14.15
CA HIS A 41 -4.95 -17.12 13.71
C HIS A 41 -4.52 -15.71 14.15
N GLY A 42 -4.98 -14.70 13.40
CA GLY A 42 -4.84 -13.28 13.76
C GLY A 42 -6.03 -12.76 14.59
N ILE A 43 -6.02 -11.47 14.91
CA ILE A 43 -7.03 -10.80 15.77
C ILE A 43 -8.46 -10.92 15.21
N GLY A 44 -8.61 -11.06 13.89
CA GLY A 44 -9.92 -11.10 13.22
C GLY A 44 -10.72 -12.39 13.39
N HIS A 45 -10.16 -13.45 13.97
CA HIS A 45 -10.83 -14.75 14.19
C HIS A 45 -10.76 -15.09 15.67
N GLN A 46 -11.65 -14.49 16.47
CA GLN A 46 -11.61 -14.60 17.93
C GLN A 46 -12.31 -15.84 18.47
N SER A 47 -13.19 -16.46 17.67
CA SER A 47 -13.95 -17.65 18.07
C SER A 47 -13.16 -18.94 17.79
N PRO A 48 -13.05 -19.87 18.76
CA PRO A 48 -12.38 -21.15 18.54
C PRO A 48 -12.99 -21.94 17.38
N GLY A 49 -12.18 -22.49 16.49
CA GLY A 49 -12.60 -23.33 15.36
C GLY A 49 -12.91 -22.55 14.08
N GLN A 50 -13.12 -21.23 14.18
CA GLN A 50 -13.55 -20.43 13.02
C GLN A 50 -12.49 -20.42 11.92
N THR A 51 -11.22 -20.31 12.28
CA THR A 51 -10.11 -20.31 11.32
C THR A 51 -9.97 -21.69 10.69
N LEU A 52 -10.02 -22.74 11.52
CA LEU A 52 -9.94 -24.13 11.08
C LEU A 52 -11.03 -24.45 10.05
N ASP A 53 -12.28 -24.12 10.36
CA ASP A 53 -13.44 -24.34 9.48
C ASP A 53 -13.37 -23.52 8.19
N HIS A 54 -12.80 -22.32 8.26
CA HIS A 54 -12.59 -21.51 7.07
C HIS A 54 -11.57 -22.15 6.13
N VAL A 55 -10.42 -22.57 6.67
CA VAL A 55 -9.35 -23.19 5.89
C VAL A 55 -9.77 -24.55 5.36
N SER A 56 -10.38 -25.41 6.17
CA SER A 56 -10.77 -26.75 5.77
C SER A 56 -11.82 -26.75 4.67
N ARG A 57 -12.85 -25.89 4.76
CA ARG A 57 -13.83 -25.69 3.68
C ARG A 57 -13.15 -25.23 2.40
N ARG A 58 -12.14 -24.36 2.50
CA ARG A 58 -11.44 -23.84 1.33
C ARG A 58 -10.55 -24.89 0.67
N VAL A 59 -9.83 -25.66 1.48
CA VAL A 59 -9.01 -26.78 1.01
C VAL A 59 -9.89 -27.81 0.32
N LYS A 60 -11.00 -28.21 0.96
CA LYS A 60 -11.98 -29.14 0.37
C LYS A 60 -12.50 -28.65 -0.98
N ALA A 61 -12.98 -27.41 -1.04
CA ALA A 61 -13.47 -26.83 -2.29
C ALA A 61 -12.39 -26.78 -3.38
N THR A 62 -11.15 -26.44 -3.00
CA THR A 62 -10.03 -26.35 -3.95
C THR A 62 -9.63 -27.73 -4.46
N LEU A 63 -9.60 -28.76 -3.61
CA LEU A 63 -9.35 -30.14 -4.02
C LEU A 63 -10.44 -30.65 -4.96
N SER A 64 -11.72 -30.40 -4.66
CA SER A 64 -12.83 -30.74 -5.54
C SER A 64 -12.79 -30.00 -6.89
N GLU A 65 -12.43 -28.71 -6.90
CA GLU A 65 -12.21 -27.94 -8.13
C GLU A 65 -11.05 -28.48 -8.99
N MET A 66 -10.08 -29.17 -8.38
CA MET A 66 -8.98 -29.85 -9.06
C MET A 66 -9.31 -31.31 -9.46
N GLY A 67 -10.52 -31.79 -9.19
CA GLY A 67 -10.97 -33.13 -9.55
C GLY A 67 -10.68 -34.22 -8.51
N HIS A 68 -10.34 -33.86 -7.26
CA HIS A 68 -10.08 -34.81 -6.18
C HIS A 68 -11.30 -35.04 -5.28
N ALA A 69 -11.44 -36.27 -4.78
CA ALA A 69 -12.38 -36.56 -3.70
C ALA A 69 -11.75 -36.12 -2.37
N ALA A 70 -12.37 -35.18 -1.68
CA ALA A 70 -11.85 -34.65 -0.42
C ALA A 70 -12.89 -34.77 0.70
N GLY A 71 -12.52 -35.51 1.75
CA GLY A 71 -13.23 -35.59 3.02
C GLY A 71 -12.59 -34.65 4.05
N VAL A 72 -13.42 -34.07 4.91
CA VAL A 72 -12.94 -33.39 6.11
C VAL A 72 -13.71 -33.99 7.26
N CYS A 73 -12.99 -34.51 8.25
CA CYS A 73 -13.57 -35.08 9.46
C CYS A 73 -12.97 -34.38 10.68
N ASP A 74 -13.83 -33.96 11.60
CA ASP A 74 -13.37 -33.47 12.89
C ASP A 74 -12.69 -34.61 13.65
N GLN A 75 -11.51 -34.32 14.21
CA GLN A 75 -10.92 -35.26 15.16
C GLN A 75 -11.72 -35.16 16.46
N ARG A 76 -12.08 -36.31 17.07
CA ARG A 76 -12.81 -36.33 18.36
C ARG A 76 -12.06 -35.44 19.36
N ARG A 77 -12.72 -34.39 19.85
CA ARG A 77 -12.18 -33.47 20.86
C ARG A 77 -11.82 -34.26 22.12
N THR A 78 -10.55 -34.55 22.30
CA THR A 78 -10.02 -34.89 23.62
C THR A 78 -9.91 -33.59 24.44
N PRO A 79 -10.48 -33.53 25.66
CA PRO A 79 -10.31 -32.37 26.53
C PRO A 79 -8.82 -32.03 26.68
N GLY A 80 -8.46 -30.76 26.48
CA GLY A 80 -7.07 -30.28 26.55
C GLY A 80 -6.25 -30.39 25.26
N SER A 81 -6.72 -31.13 24.23
CA SER A 81 -6.02 -31.18 22.94
C SER A 81 -6.33 -29.97 22.04
N PRO A 82 -5.38 -29.53 21.19
CA PRO A 82 -5.61 -28.49 20.20
C PRO A 82 -6.75 -28.82 19.23
N LEU A 83 -7.46 -27.78 18.76
CA LEU A 83 -8.50 -27.94 17.74
C LEU A 83 -7.89 -28.45 16.45
N SER A 84 -8.40 -29.56 15.93
CA SER A 84 -7.85 -30.21 14.75
C SER A 84 -8.89 -30.92 13.89
N GLN A 85 -8.60 -30.97 12.60
CA GLN A 85 -9.40 -31.61 11.56
C GLN A 85 -8.50 -32.48 10.70
N VAL A 86 -8.99 -33.64 10.29
CA VAL A 86 -8.30 -34.52 9.34
C VAL A 86 -8.86 -34.28 7.96
N VAL A 87 -7.98 -33.98 7.01
CA VAL A 87 -8.31 -33.89 5.59
C VAL A 87 -7.91 -35.21 4.94
N ASP A 88 -8.88 -35.93 4.40
CA ASP A 88 -8.63 -37.15 3.61
C ASP A 88 -8.76 -36.81 2.13
N VAL A 89 -7.73 -37.15 1.36
CA VAL A 89 -7.65 -36.90 -0.07
C VAL A 89 -7.59 -38.24 -0.79
N ASP A 90 -8.60 -38.49 -1.64
CA ASP A 90 -8.78 -39.69 -2.45
C ASP A 90 -8.75 -41.02 -1.64
N GLY A 91 -9.05 -40.97 -0.33
CA GLY A 91 -9.03 -42.15 0.57
C GLY A 91 -7.64 -42.74 0.81
N ARG A 92 -6.57 -42.01 0.46
CA ARG A 92 -5.19 -42.50 0.46
C ARG A 92 -4.22 -41.62 1.23
N HIS A 93 -4.54 -40.33 1.36
CA HIS A 93 -3.67 -39.35 2.00
C HIS A 93 -4.44 -38.61 3.08
N SER A 94 -4.13 -38.92 4.33
CA SER A 94 -4.63 -38.19 5.48
C SER A 94 -3.59 -37.14 5.90
N ALA A 95 -4.04 -35.90 6.02
CA ALA A 95 -3.26 -34.77 6.52
C ALA A 95 -3.98 -34.12 7.70
N LEU A 96 -3.20 -33.55 8.61
CA LEU A 96 -3.71 -32.94 9.83
C LEU A 96 -3.74 -31.41 9.69
N LEU A 97 -4.90 -30.81 9.92
CA LEU A 97 -5.07 -29.39 10.13
C LEU A 97 -5.19 -29.12 11.63
N VAL A 98 -4.43 -28.15 12.14
CA VAL A 98 -4.48 -27.75 13.56
C VAL A 98 -4.64 -26.24 13.64
N GLU A 99 -5.54 -25.77 14.50
CA GLU A 99 -5.66 -24.35 14.85
C GLU A 99 -4.98 -24.09 16.19
N ALA A 100 -4.09 -23.09 16.21
CA ALA A 100 -3.55 -22.51 17.43
C ALA A 100 -4.43 -21.33 17.84
N HIS A 101 -5.41 -21.60 18.71
CA HIS A 101 -6.30 -20.59 19.27
C HIS A 101 -5.76 -20.00 20.57
N TRP A 102 -5.64 -18.67 20.63
CA TRP A 102 -5.03 -17.94 21.75
C TRP A 102 -5.80 -16.68 22.19
N ALA A 103 -6.87 -16.30 21.48
CA ALA A 103 -7.60 -15.05 21.76
C ALA A 103 -8.37 -15.08 23.09
N ASP A 104 -8.68 -16.27 23.61
CA ASP A 104 -9.28 -16.48 24.93
C ASP A 104 -8.41 -15.95 26.07
N VAL A 105 -7.10 -16.22 26.02
CA VAL A 105 -6.14 -15.74 27.03
C VAL A 105 -6.18 -14.21 27.19
N VAL A 106 -6.34 -13.48 26.08
CA VAL A 106 -6.47 -12.00 26.09
C VAL A 106 -7.83 -11.56 26.64
N ALA A 107 -8.90 -12.27 26.29
CA ALA A 107 -10.24 -11.95 26.76
C ALA A 107 -10.37 -12.13 28.28
N ASP A 108 -9.76 -13.19 28.82
CA ASP A 108 -9.84 -13.56 30.23
C ASP A 108 -9.02 -12.62 31.13
N HIS A 109 -7.86 -12.16 30.66
CA HIS A 109 -6.95 -11.30 31.42
C HIS A 109 -7.09 -9.81 31.14
N ARG A 110 -8.21 -9.39 30.55
CA ARG A 110 -8.40 -8.03 30.08
C ARG A 110 -8.58 -7.02 31.23
N GLU A 111 -7.72 -6.01 31.26
CA GLU A 111 -7.87 -4.87 32.17
C GLU A 111 -9.00 -3.94 31.70
N ARG A 112 -10.03 -3.79 32.55
CA ARG A 112 -11.18 -2.91 32.35
C ARG A 112 -11.04 -1.64 33.18
N GLY A 113 -11.70 -0.57 32.75
CA GLY A 113 -11.75 0.71 33.46
C GLY A 113 -10.99 1.84 32.76
N LEU A 114 -11.18 3.05 33.28
CA LEU A 114 -10.68 4.29 32.66
C LEU A 114 -9.15 4.33 32.59
N LEU A 115 -8.45 3.94 33.66
CA LEU A 115 -6.99 3.96 33.68
C LEU A 115 -6.37 3.00 32.64
N ALA A 116 -6.95 1.82 32.46
CA ALA A 116 -6.53 0.88 31.43
C ALA A 116 -6.78 1.45 30.02
N ALA A 117 -7.95 2.07 29.81
CA ALA A 117 -8.26 2.75 28.55
C ALA A 117 -7.30 3.93 28.27
N LEU A 118 -6.94 4.72 29.28
CA LEU A 118 -5.98 5.82 29.15
C LEU A 118 -4.57 5.30 28.86
N ARG A 119 -4.13 4.18 29.46
CA ARG A 119 -2.84 3.55 29.15
C ARG A 119 -2.79 3.07 27.70
N ARG A 120 -3.88 2.46 27.21
CA ARG A 120 -4.01 2.05 25.80
C ARG A 120 -4.08 3.24 24.84
N LEU A 121 -4.76 4.32 25.23
CA LEU A 121 -4.80 5.57 24.48
C LEU A 121 -3.40 6.19 24.37
N TRP A 122 -2.67 6.23 25.48
CA TRP A 122 -1.28 6.68 25.49
C TRP A 122 -0.40 5.83 24.56
N PHE A 123 -0.55 4.51 24.59
CA PHE A 123 0.14 3.61 23.67
C PHE A 123 -0.18 3.92 22.20
N LEU A 124 -1.45 4.12 21.84
CA LEU A 124 -1.84 4.54 20.50
C LEU A 124 -1.20 5.87 20.09
N ILE A 125 -1.28 6.88 20.97
CA ILE A 125 -0.69 8.20 20.74
C ILE A 125 0.83 8.11 20.57
N SER A 126 1.49 7.26 21.35
CA SER A 126 2.94 7.07 21.30
C SER A 126 3.43 6.43 19.99
N THR A 127 2.58 5.63 19.33
CA THR A 127 2.93 4.94 18.07
C THR A 127 2.66 5.76 16.81
N LEU A 128 1.74 6.74 16.88
CA LEU A 128 1.30 7.56 15.74
C LEU A 128 2.45 8.22 14.94
N PRO A 129 3.47 8.85 15.57
CA PRO A 129 4.56 9.51 14.84
C PRO A 129 5.39 8.58 13.97
N TYR A 130 5.36 7.28 14.25
CA TYR A 130 6.12 6.25 13.54
C TYR A 130 5.27 5.47 12.54
N LEU A 131 4.01 5.23 12.90
CA LEU A 131 3.05 4.61 11.98
C LEU A 131 2.82 5.48 10.75
N LEU A 132 2.74 6.81 10.88
CA LEU A 132 2.48 7.70 9.75
C LEU A 132 3.60 7.66 8.69
N PRO A 133 4.90 7.82 9.03
CA PRO A 133 6.00 7.55 8.12
C PRO A 133 6.00 6.13 7.57
N ALA A 134 5.69 5.11 8.39
CA ALA A 134 5.67 3.72 7.93
C ALA A 134 4.52 3.43 6.93
N LEU A 135 3.39 4.15 7.04
CA LEU A 135 2.29 4.12 6.07
C LEU A 135 2.70 4.74 4.72
N LEU A 136 3.53 5.78 4.77
CA LEU A 136 4.03 6.52 3.61
C LEU A 136 5.26 5.86 2.97
N ALA A 137 6.08 5.13 3.74
CA ALA A 137 7.32 4.53 3.28
C ALA A 137 7.11 3.62 2.05
N PRO A 138 8.10 3.52 1.12
CA PRO A 138 8.06 2.55 0.03
C PRO A 138 7.73 1.16 0.56
N ARG A 139 6.78 0.46 -0.08
CA ARG A 139 6.47 -0.93 0.32
C ARG A 139 7.61 -1.83 -0.12
N PHE A 140 7.85 -2.94 0.57
CA PHE A 140 9.01 -3.79 0.23
C PHE A 140 8.93 -4.32 -1.22
N HIS A 141 7.72 -4.67 -1.68
CA HIS A 141 7.47 -5.07 -3.07
C HIS A 141 7.75 -3.95 -4.10
N GLU A 142 7.75 -2.68 -3.69
CA GLU A 142 8.02 -1.54 -4.59
C GLU A 142 9.52 -1.35 -4.82
N SER A 143 10.37 -1.82 -3.89
CA SER A 143 11.83 -1.79 -4.02
C SER A 143 12.41 -2.85 -4.97
N GLU A 144 11.70 -3.97 -5.16
CA GLU A 144 12.15 -5.11 -5.98
C GLU A 144 11.74 -5.02 -7.46
N VAL A 145 10.84 -4.12 -7.84
CA VAL A 145 10.26 -4.05 -9.21
C VAL A 145 11.21 -3.44 -10.25
N ALA A 146 12.40 -2.98 -9.85
CA ALA A 146 13.39 -2.49 -10.78
C ALA A 146 14.35 -3.61 -11.24
N PRO A 147 14.30 -4.09 -12.51
CA PRO A 147 15.48 -4.71 -13.08
C PRO A 147 16.64 -3.72 -12.98
N ARG A 148 17.77 -4.15 -12.41
CA ARG A 148 19.03 -3.36 -12.45
C ARG A 148 19.20 -2.88 -13.88
N PRO A 149 19.30 -1.56 -14.13
CA PRO A 149 19.47 -1.07 -15.49
C PRO A 149 20.74 -1.69 -16.04
N ALA A 150 20.62 -2.47 -17.12
CA ALA A 150 21.77 -2.82 -17.92
C ALA A 150 22.45 -1.50 -18.32
N PRO A 151 23.79 -1.39 -18.24
CA PRO A 151 24.49 -0.15 -18.56
C PRO A 151 24.16 0.24 -20.01
N VAL A 152 23.33 1.28 -20.17
CA VAL A 152 22.96 1.81 -21.49
C VAL A 152 24.03 2.82 -21.88
N PRO A 153 24.58 2.75 -23.11
CA PRO A 153 25.57 3.72 -23.58
C PRO A 153 25.02 5.16 -23.54
N ARG A 154 25.86 6.08 -23.05
CA ARG A 154 25.60 7.48 -22.66
C ARG A 154 25.10 8.45 -23.74
N ARG A 155 24.61 8.00 -24.91
CA ARG A 155 24.20 8.90 -25.99
C ARG A 155 22.71 8.76 -26.33
N ARG A 156 21.88 9.60 -25.71
CA ARG A 156 20.66 10.27 -26.25
C ARG A 156 19.86 10.88 -25.09
N LEU A 157 19.39 12.12 -25.25
CA LEU A 157 18.50 12.86 -24.34
C LEU A 157 17.32 12.01 -23.81
N PHE A 158 16.80 11.10 -24.64
CA PHE A 158 15.74 10.16 -24.31
C PHE A 158 16.12 9.08 -23.28
N ALA A 159 17.40 8.77 -23.10
CA ALA A 159 17.86 7.83 -22.07
C ALA A 159 17.77 8.46 -20.67
N GLY A 160 18.08 9.76 -20.54
CA GLY A 160 17.91 10.53 -19.30
C GLY A 160 16.43 10.70 -18.94
N ILE A 161 15.59 11.12 -19.90
CA ILE A 161 14.13 11.18 -19.69
C ILE A 161 13.58 9.81 -19.28
N ARG A 162 14.12 8.72 -19.85
CA ARG A 162 13.70 7.36 -19.51
C ARG A 162 14.10 6.96 -18.09
N SER A 163 15.34 7.21 -17.66
CA SER A 163 15.76 6.89 -16.28
C SER A 163 14.95 7.71 -15.28
N GLU A 164 14.78 9.01 -15.52
CA GLU A 164 13.95 9.89 -14.68
C GLU A 164 12.48 9.44 -14.65
N THR A 165 11.93 8.99 -15.78
CA THR A 165 10.56 8.44 -15.82
C THR A 165 10.46 7.11 -15.08
N GLU A 166 11.48 6.24 -15.18
CA GLU A 166 11.52 4.98 -14.44
C GLU A 166 11.64 5.22 -12.93
N ASP A 167 12.45 6.19 -12.49
CA ASP A 167 12.58 6.58 -11.09
C ASP A 167 11.33 7.30 -10.56
N PHE A 168 10.70 8.15 -11.38
CA PHE A 168 9.40 8.73 -11.08
C PHE A 168 8.32 7.65 -10.93
N ILE A 169 8.30 6.63 -11.80
CA ILE A 169 7.39 5.49 -11.68
C ILE A 169 7.66 4.68 -10.39
N ARG A 170 8.90 4.60 -9.92
CA ARG A 170 9.25 3.95 -8.64
C ARG A 170 8.71 4.72 -7.44
N LEU A 171 8.79 6.06 -7.49
CA LEU A 171 8.33 6.94 -6.41
C LEU A 171 6.83 7.25 -6.49
N ALA A 172 6.22 7.08 -7.66
CA ALA A 172 4.82 7.38 -7.95
C ALA A 172 3.83 6.78 -6.93
N PRO A 173 3.98 5.52 -6.46
CA PRO A 173 3.12 4.98 -5.40
C PRO A 173 3.26 5.68 -4.06
N THR A 174 4.50 5.94 -3.64
CA THR A 174 4.82 6.65 -2.40
C THR A 174 4.26 8.06 -2.48
N MET A 175 4.53 8.78 -3.57
CA MET A 175 3.96 10.10 -3.84
C MET A 175 2.44 10.07 -3.83
N SER A 176 1.81 9.10 -4.49
CA SER A 176 0.35 8.98 -4.52
C SER A 176 -0.25 8.76 -3.13
N ARG A 177 0.40 7.95 -2.27
CA ARG A 177 -0.02 7.74 -0.88
C ARG A 177 0.15 9.02 -0.07
N SER A 178 1.28 9.70 -0.19
CA SER A 178 1.56 10.98 0.45
C SER A 178 0.54 12.03 0.04
N ILE A 179 0.29 12.21 -1.26
CA ILE A 179 -0.69 13.17 -1.77
C ILE A 179 -2.10 12.83 -1.26
N THR A 180 -2.50 11.57 -1.27
CA THR A 180 -3.82 11.15 -0.75
C THR A 180 -3.95 11.47 0.73
N LEU A 181 -2.91 11.18 1.53
CA LEU A 181 -2.90 11.49 2.95
C LEU A 181 -2.94 13.01 3.19
N TYR A 182 -2.11 13.79 2.50
CA TYR A 182 -2.10 15.25 2.63
C TYR A 182 -3.42 15.87 2.19
N ALA A 183 -4.03 15.40 1.10
CA ALA A 183 -5.35 15.84 0.68
C ALA A 183 -6.42 15.53 1.75
N PHE A 184 -6.37 14.35 2.37
CA PHE A 184 -7.27 13.98 3.45
C PHE A 184 -7.04 14.81 4.73
N LEU A 185 -5.78 15.06 5.12
CA LEU A 185 -5.46 15.91 6.25
C LEU A 185 -5.86 17.37 5.99
N ALA A 186 -5.66 17.87 4.78
CA ALA A 186 -6.10 19.20 4.37
C ALA A 186 -7.63 19.30 4.36
N ALA A 187 -8.34 18.23 4.00
CA ALA A 187 -9.80 18.15 4.12
C ALA A 187 -10.27 18.40 5.54
N ILE A 188 -9.66 17.67 6.47
CA ILE A 188 -9.97 17.75 7.89
C ILE A 188 -9.64 19.17 8.36
N ALA A 189 -8.44 19.68 8.06
CA ALA A 189 -8.02 21.01 8.48
C ALA A 189 -8.96 22.11 7.97
N ILE A 190 -9.30 22.11 6.68
CA ILE A 190 -10.22 23.09 6.09
C ILE A 190 -11.62 22.95 6.69
N GLY A 191 -12.12 21.71 6.81
CA GLY A 191 -13.39 21.41 7.45
C GLY A 191 -13.45 21.98 8.86
N PHE A 192 -12.46 21.69 9.70
CA PHE A 192 -12.37 22.22 11.07
C PHE A 192 -12.20 23.74 11.12
N SER A 193 -11.41 24.35 10.23
CA SER A 193 -11.23 25.81 10.17
C SER A 193 -12.49 26.56 9.77
N SER A 194 -13.42 25.89 9.09
CA SER A 194 -14.71 26.47 8.67
C SER A 194 -15.77 26.37 9.76
N LEU A 195 -15.52 25.64 10.85
CA LEU A 195 -16.45 25.50 11.97
C LEU A 195 -16.19 26.57 13.03
N PRO A 196 -17.24 27.07 13.71
CA PRO A 196 -17.05 27.84 14.93
C PRO A 196 -16.21 27.05 15.95
N LEU A 197 -15.32 27.73 16.67
CA LEU A 197 -14.39 27.10 17.62
C LEU A 197 -15.09 26.16 18.62
N TRP A 198 -16.25 26.55 19.15
CA TRP A 198 -17.00 25.73 20.11
C TRP A 198 -17.47 24.40 19.49
N LEU A 199 -17.84 24.39 18.21
CA LEU A 199 -18.29 23.19 17.50
C LEU A 199 -17.10 22.29 17.16
N ALA A 200 -15.99 22.88 16.69
CA ALA A 200 -14.73 22.17 16.48
C ALA A 200 -14.22 21.48 17.77
N MET A 201 -14.23 22.21 18.90
CA MET A 201 -13.85 21.66 20.20
C MET A 201 -14.80 20.54 20.65
N SER A 202 -16.11 20.71 20.43
CA SER A 202 -17.12 19.69 20.76
C SER A 202 -16.95 18.41 19.93
N LEU A 203 -16.64 18.53 18.63
CA LEU A 203 -16.33 17.37 17.78
C LEU A 203 -15.05 16.66 18.21
N CYS A 204 -14.00 17.41 18.55
CA CYS A 204 -12.76 16.82 19.07
C CYS A 204 -13.01 16.07 20.40
N ALA A 205 -13.73 16.69 21.33
CA ALA A 205 -14.07 16.07 22.60
C ALA A 205 -14.91 14.80 22.41
N THR A 206 -15.87 14.84 21.49
CA THR A 206 -16.72 13.68 21.14
C THR A 206 -15.89 12.56 20.50
N ALA A 207 -14.96 12.89 19.60
CA ALA A 207 -14.07 11.92 18.98
C ALA A 207 -13.14 11.26 20.02
N ILE A 208 -12.56 12.04 20.93
CA ILE A 208 -11.73 11.50 22.02
C ILE A 208 -12.56 10.60 22.93
N LEU A 209 -13.76 11.03 23.34
CA LEU A 209 -14.65 10.23 24.16
C LEU A 209 -15.04 8.92 23.45
N LEU A 210 -15.37 8.99 22.15
CA LEU A 210 -15.67 7.80 21.35
C LEU A 210 -14.48 6.84 21.31
N VAL A 211 -13.25 7.34 21.11
CA VAL A 211 -12.04 6.51 21.17
C VAL A 211 -11.89 5.86 22.55
N ILE A 212 -12.06 6.60 23.65
CA ILE A 212 -11.99 6.04 25.00
C ILE A 212 -13.05 4.96 25.21
N VAL A 213 -14.29 5.19 24.77
CA VAL A 213 -15.38 4.19 24.85
C VAL A 213 -15.04 2.94 24.02
N LEU A 214 -14.46 3.10 22.82
CA LEU A 214 -14.03 1.97 22.00
C LEU A 214 -12.89 1.18 22.66
N LEU A 215 -11.93 1.84 23.31
CA LEU A 215 -10.85 1.21 24.07
C LEU A 215 -11.31 0.56 25.38
N ALA A 216 -12.46 1.00 25.92
CA ALA A 216 -13.13 0.36 27.04
C ALA A 216 -14.02 -0.82 26.59
N SER A 217 -14.42 -0.87 25.32
CA SER A 217 -15.36 -1.85 24.76
C SER A 217 -14.76 -3.23 24.57
N SER A 218 -15.56 -4.30 24.68
CA SER A 218 -15.15 -5.71 24.46
C SER A 218 -14.44 -5.97 23.12
N ARG A 219 -14.57 -5.06 22.14
CA ARG A 219 -13.98 -5.16 20.79
C ARG A 219 -12.65 -4.41 20.60
N ASP A 220 -11.93 -4.14 21.68
CA ASP A 220 -10.67 -3.38 21.62
C ASP A 220 -9.53 -4.20 20.99
N VAL A 221 -9.32 -3.97 19.69
CA VAL A 221 -8.21 -4.54 18.91
C VAL A 221 -6.85 -4.09 19.45
N THR A 222 -6.77 -2.93 20.09
CA THR A 222 -5.52 -2.37 20.64
C THR A 222 -4.99 -3.23 21.76
N GLU A 223 -5.85 -3.77 22.62
CA GLU A 223 -5.43 -4.69 23.71
C GLU A 223 -4.76 -5.94 23.12
N HIS A 224 -5.27 -6.50 22.03
CA HIS A 224 -4.66 -7.67 21.39
C HIS A 224 -3.25 -7.36 20.87
N VAL A 225 -3.06 -6.22 20.19
CA VAL A 225 -1.75 -5.77 19.74
C VAL A 225 -0.83 -5.47 20.93
N TYR A 226 -1.34 -4.78 21.94
CA TYR A 226 -0.62 -4.42 23.16
C TYR A 226 -0.07 -5.67 23.85
N VAL A 227 -0.90 -6.69 24.09
CA VAL A 227 -0.48 -7.94 24.76
C VAL A 227 0.60 -8.68 23.97
N ALA A 228 0.56 -8.71 22.63
CA ALA A 228 1.63 -9.30 21.83
C ALA A 228 2.99 -8.58 22.00
N THR A 229 2.97 -7.30 22.35
CA THR A 229 4.18 -6.48 22.54
C THR A 229 4.70 -6.48 23.99
N LEU A 230 3.92 -7.01 24.94
CA LEU A 230 4.35 -7.15 26.33
C LEU A 230 5.38 -8.27 26.49
N SER A 231 6.12 -8.23 27.59
CA SER A 231 7.13 -9.21 28.00
C SER A 231 6.71 -9.85 29.33
N ASP A 232 5.42 -10.10 29.46
CA ASP A 232 4.78 -10.45 30.72
C ASP A 232 4.20 -11.87 30.64
N HIS A 233 3.76 -12.41 31.78
CA HIS A 233 3.19 -13.76 31.89
C HIS A 233 2.10 -14.05 30.83
N ARG A 234 1.29 -13.06 30.45
CA ARG A 234 0.23 -13.20 29.43
C ARG A 234 0.78 -13.57 28.05
N ARG A 235 1.91 -12.97 27.64
CA ARG A 235 2.55 -13.31 26.37
C ARG A 235 3.10 -14.73 26.42
N GLU A 236 3.74 -15.12 27.51
CA GLU A 236 4.28 -16.47 27.66
C GLU A 236 3.17 -17.53 27.61
N GLU A 237 2.03 -17.27 28.24
CA GLU A 237 0.85 -18.14 28.16
C GLU A 237 0.32 -18.28 26.72
N ILE A 238 0.24 -17.17 25.97
CA ILE A 238 -0.11 -17.19 24.54
C ILE A 238 0.89 -18.00 23.73
N LEU A 239 2.20 -17.77 23.93
CA LEU A 239 3.26 -18.50 23.22
C LEU A 239 3.21 -20.00 23.57
N GLN A 240 2.93 -20.35 24.83
CA GLN A 240 2.78 -21.73 25.26
C GLN A 240 1.56 -22.40 24.62
N ARG A 241 0.48 -21.64 24.37
CA ARG A 241 -0.69 -22.15 23.66
C ARG A 241 -0.37 -22.47 22.20
N VAL A 242 0.38 -21.59 21.53
CA VAL A 242 0.87 -21.83 20.17
C VAL A 242 1.85 -23.01 20.14
N ALA A 243 2.76 -23.10 21.11
CA ALA A 243 3.72 -24.20 21.23
C ALA A 243 3.01 -25.55 21.38
N THR A 244 2.01 -25.65 22.26
CA THR A 244 1.19 -26.86 22.42
C THR A 244 0.56 -27.34 21.11
N SER A 245 0.08 -26.42 20.26
CA SER A 245 -0.47 -26.77 18.96
C SER A 245 0.59 -27.26 17.96
N ILE A 246 1.79 -26.69 17.98
CA ILE A 246 2.91 -27.14 17.16
C ILE A 246 3.43 -28.49 17.65
N ASP A 247 3.58 -28.68 18.97
CA ASP A 247 3.96 -29.95 19.60
C ASP A 247 3.01 -31.07 19.20
N PHE A 248 1.70 -30.82 19.31
CA PHE A 248 0.68 -31.77 18.89
C PHE A 248 0.83 -32.15 17.42
N ALA A 249 0.97 -31.17 16.52
CA ALA A 249 1.16 -31.46 15.10
C ALA A 249 2.48 -32.21 14.85
N ALA A 250 3.56 -31.83 15.52
CA ALA A 250 4.89 -32.41 15.37
C ALA A 250 4.94 -33.86 15.87
N GLN A 251 4.18 -34.22 16.90
CA GLN A 251 4.08 -35.60 17.37
C GLN A 251 3.24 -36.48 16.42
N GLN A 252 2.29 -35.88 15.69
CA GLN A 252 1.37 -36.62 14.84
C GLN A 252 1.81 -36.68 13.37
N CYS A 253 2.75 -35.83 12.93
CA CYS A 253 3.08 -35.64 11.52
C CYS A 253 4.58 -35.79 11.19
N ASP A 254 4.88 -36.37 10.02
CA ASP A 254 6.27 -36.45 9.51
C ASP A 254 6.88 -35.08 9.18
N GLU A 255 6.07 -34.18 8.62
CA GLU A 255 6.48 -32.80 8.37
C GLU A 255 5.33 -31.86 8.72
N VAL A 256 5.70 -30.71 9.28
CA VAL A 256 4.78 -29.66 9.70
C VAL A 256 5.08 -28.37 8.94
N TRP A 257 4.02 -27.79 8.39
CA TRP A 257 4.01 -26.41 7.91
C TRP A 257 3.30 -25.54 8.95
N VAL A 258 3.97 -24.50 9.45
CA VAL A 258 3.37 -23.49 10.31
C VAL A 258 2.99 -22.28 9.47
N MET A 259 1.73 -21.85 9.54
CA MET A 259 1.22 -20.67 8.85
C MET A 259 0.61 -19.72 9.87
N GLY A 260 1.07 -18.47 9.90
CA GLY A 260 0.52 -17.46 10.80
C GLY A 260 0.01 -16.24 10.03
N HIS A 261 -1.18 -15.74 10.40
CA HIS A 261 -1.78 -14.55 9.79
C HIS A 261 -1.84 -13.37 10.76
N SER A 262 -1.51 -12.16 10.29
CA SER A 262 -1.52 -10.95 11.12
C SER A 262 -0.78 -11.23 12.44
N GLN A 263 -1.26 -10.81 13.60
CA GLN A 263 -0.63 -11.11 14.90
C GLN A 263 -0.23 -12.59 15.12
N GLY A 264 -0.97 -13.57 14.58
CA GLY A 264 -0.59 -14.97 14.67
C GLY A 264 0.73 -15.29 13.96
N GLY A 265 1.04 -14.57 12.89
CA GLY A 265 2.34 -14.62 12.20
C GLY A 265 3.49 -14.13 13.08
N TYR A 266 3.33 -12.98 13.75
CA TYR A 266 4.32 -12.48 14.71
C TYR A 266 4.57 -13.46 15.86
N LEU A 267 3.50 -14.03 16.45
CA LEU A 267 3.61 -14.99 17.55
C LEU A 267 4.30 -16.29 17.11
N ALA A 268 3.89 -16.84 15.96
CA ALA A 268 4.50 -18.05 15.40
C ALA A 268 5.99 -17.83 15.07
N HIS A 269 6.32 -16.69 14.43
CA HIS A 269 7.71 -16.34 14.13
C HIS A 269 8.55 -16.24 15.40
N THR A 270 8.07 -15.48 16.40
CA THR A 270 8.76 -15.29 17.68
C THR A 270 9.07 -16.62 18.34
N LEU A 271 8.07 -17.50 18.42
CA LEU A 271 8.22 -18.84 18.98
C LEU A 271 9.20 -19.72 18.20
N LEU A 272 9.15 -19.69 16.86
CA LEU A 272 10.04 -20.48 16.01
C LEU A 272 11.48 -19.94 15.99
N ALA A 273 11.67 -18.64 16.14
CA ALA A 273 13.00 -18.04 16.29
C ALA A 273 13.66 -18.48 17.61
N GLU A 274 12.89 -18.47 18.70
CA GLU A 274 13.39 -18.84 20.04
C GLU A 274 13.54 -20.36 20.21
N ARG A 275 12.57 -21.15 19.72
CA ARG A 275 12.42 -22.58 20.05
C ARG A 275 12.36 -23.49 18.83
N GLY A 276 12.50 -22.99 17.60
CA GLY A 276 12.27 -23.77 16.37
C GLY A 276 13.17 -25.01 16.21
N ARG A 277 14.32 -25.07 16.90
CA ARG A 277 15.16 -26.28 16.95
C ARG A 277 14.53 -27.44 17.71
N HIS A 278 13.55 -27.16 18.58
CA HIS A 278 12.78 -28.17 19.31
C HIS A 278 11.91 -29.03 18.38
N TRP A 279 11.50 -28.48 17.22
CA TRP A 279 10.64 -29.17 16.25
C TRP A 279 11.40 -29.48 14.95
N PRO A 280 12.18 -30.58 14.89
CA PRO A 280 13.01 -30.90 13.72
C PRO A 280 12.21 -31.21 12.45
N ASN A 281 10.93 -31.55 12.60
CA ASN A 281 9.99 -31.83 11.52
C ASN A 281 9.19 -30.60 11.05
N VAL A 282 9.33 -29.44 11.70
CA VAL A 282 8.84 -28.17 11.13
C VAL A 282 9.76 -27.78 9.99
N ARG A 283 9.26 -27.89 8.75
CA ARG A 283 10.05 -27.66 7.53
C ARG A 283 9.82 -26.28 6.91
N ARG A 284 8.66 -25.68 7.18
CA ARG A 284 8.23 -24.45 6.54
C ARG A 284 7.46 -23.56 7.51
N PHE A 285 7.77 -22.27 7.47
CA PHE A 285 6.99 -21.21 8.08
C PHE A 285 6.53 -20.23 7.02
N THR A 286 5.24 -19.92 6.99
CA THR A 286 4.68 -18.90 6.11
C THR A 286 3.96 -17.82 6.94
N GLY A 287 4.55 -16.63 6.97
CA GLY A 287 3.91 -15.43 7.50
C GLY A 287 2.99 -14.83 6.45
N VAL A 288 1.68 -14.92 6.64
CA VAL A 288 0.69 -14.31 5.73
C VAL A 288 0.27 -12.97 6.29
N ALA A 289 0.79 -11.89 5.73
CA ALA A 289 0.62 -10.55 6.28
C ALA A 289 0.88 -10.53 7.78
N SER A 290 2.00 -11.13 8.21
CA SER A 290 2.26 -11.65 9.56
C SER A 290 2.27 -10.61 10.69
N GLY A 291 2.02 -9.33 10.39
CA GLY A 291 2.16 -8.25 11.36
C GLY A 291 3.58 -8.11 11.93
N LEU A 292 4.55 -8.91 11.47
CA LEU A 292 5.86 -9.06 12.09
C LEU A 292 6.59 -7.72 12.15
N ARG A 293 6.68 -7.02 11.02
CA ARG A 293 7.27 -5.69 10.92
C ARG A 293 6.58 -4.65 11.81
N PRO A 294 5.27 -4.37 11.66
CA PRO A 294 4.61 -3.35 12.46
C PRO A 294 4.56 -3.69 13.96
N ILE A 295 4.35 -4.94 14.35
CA ILE A 295 4.33 -5.34 15.78
C ILE A 295 5.74 -5.26 16.37
N HIS A 296 6.78 -5.66 15.63
CA HIS A 296 8.17 -5.46 16.06
C HIS A 296 8.49 -3.98 16.22
N LEU A 297 8.10 -3.14 15.26
CA LEU A 297 8.25 -1.68 15.36
C LEU A 297 7.56 -1.14 16.61
N ILE A 298 6.29 -1.48 16.84
CA ILE A 298 5.53 -1.04 18.02
C ILE A 298 6.18 -1.54 19.32
N SER A 299 6.71 -2.77 19.34
CA SER A 299 7.39 -3.32 20.51
C SER A 299 8.63 -2.50 20.90
N MET A 300 9.34 -1.91 19.93
CA MET A 300 10.47 -1.01 20.16
C MET A 300 10.04 0.36 20.71
N LEU A 301 8.82 0.82 20.39
CA LEU A 301 8.27 2.12 20.79
C LEU A 301 7.75 2.16 22.24
N ARG A 302 7.99 1.10 23.03
CA ARG A 302 7.63 1.07 24.46
C ARG A 302 8.43 2.05 25.31
N ASN A 303 9.61 2.47 24.86
CA ASN A 303 10.41 3.46 25.57
C ASN A 303 9.76 4.85 25.42
N PRO A 304 9.37 5.54 26.52
CA PRO A 304 8.72 6.84 26.45
C PRO A 304 9.61 7.92 25.81
N LEU A 305 10.94 7.80 25.90
CA LEU A 305 11.87 8.70 25.22
C LEU A 305 11.81 8.54 23.70
N TRP A 306 11.60 7.31 23.20
CA TRP A 306 11.35 7.08 21.77
C TRP A 306 10.02 7.70 21.34
N ALA A 307 8.95 7.47 22.09
CA ALA A 307 7.65 8.06 21.79
C ALA A 307 7.74 9.60 21.72
N LEU A 308 8.38 10.22 22.71
CA LEU A 308 8.63 11.65 22.76
C LEU A 308 9.50 12.12 21.58
N ALA A 309 10.59 11.42 21.28
CA ALA A 309 11.46 11.74 20.14
C ALA A 309 10.68 11.80 18.83
N GLY A 310 9.75 10.86 18.60
CA GLY A 310 8.91 10.83 17.41
C GLY A 310 7.98 12.05 17.30
N TRP A 311 7.35 12.45 18.40
CA TRP A 311 6.51 13.65 18.44
C TRP A 311 7.31 14.94 18.29
N VAL A 312 8.48 15.05 18.93
CA VAL A 312 9.39 16.19 18.79
C VAL A 312 9.87 16.31 17.35
N TRP A 313 10.20 15.19 16.69
CA TRP A 313 10.58 15.15 15.29
C TRP A 313 9.44 15.64 14.38
N LEU A 314 8.22 15.13 14.60
CA LEU A 314 7.04 15.55 13.83
C LEU A 314 6.75 17.05 14.03
N GLY A 315 6.85 17.54 15.27
CA GLY A 315 6.73 18.97 15.58
C GLY A 315 7.78 19.80 14.86
N GLY A 316 9.01 19.33 14.79
CA GLY A 316 10.09 19.98 14.03
C GLY A 316 9.83 20.05 12.54
N ILE A 317 9.30 18.96 11.94
CA ILE A 317 8.88 18.96 10.52
C ILE A 317 7.77 20.00 10.28
N VAL A 318 6.78 20.07 11.17
CA VAL A 318 5.67 21.04 11.04
C VAL A 318 6.20 22.47 11.10
N LEU A 319 7.05 22.79 12.09
CA LEU A 319 7.65 24.11 12.23
C LEU A 319 8.52 24.48 11.02
N PHE A 320 9.37 23.55 10.57
CA PHE A 320 10.17 23.73 9.36
C PHE A 320 9.28 24.00 8.14
N SER A 321 8.20 23.24 7.99
CA SER A 321 7.24 23.40 6.88
C SER A 321 6.53 24.75 6.93
N ILE A 322 6.13 25.23 8.12
CA ILE A 322 5.57 26.58 8.30
C ILE A 322 6.59 27.64 7.86
N GLY A 323 7.85 27.49 8.25
CA GLY A 323 8.92 28.39 7.82
C GLY A 323 9.11 28.38 6.30
N VAL A 324 9.17 27.22 5.67
CA VAL A 324 9.25 27.11 4.19
C VAL A 324 8.02 27.74 3.53
N ILE A 325 6.81 27.50 4.04
CA ILE A 325 5.59 28.11 3.51
C ILE A 325 5.68 29.63 3.63
N GLN A 326 6.09 30.20 4.77
CA GLN A 326 6.24 31.65 4.91
C GLN A 326 7.34 32.23 4.03
N MET A 327 8.40 31.48 3.76
CA MET A 327 9.44 31.86 2.82
C MET A 327 8.90 31.93 1.38
N LEU A 328 8.03 30.97 1.01
CA LEU A 328 7.41 30.91 -0.32
C LEU A 328 6.21 31.87 -0.46
N GLU A 329 5.44 32.06 0.62
CA GLU A 329 4.25 32.88 0.77
C GLU A 329 4.44 33.88 1.93
N PRO A 330 5.05 35.05 1.70
CA PRO A 330 5.39 36.01 2.76
C PRO A 330 4.20 36.49 3.60
N GLY A 331 2.96 36.38 3.08
CA GLY A 331 1.71 36.66 3.80
C GLY A 331 0.98 35.46 4.41
N GLY A 332 1.60 34.27 4.42
CA GLY A 332 1.02 33.05 4.97
C GLY A 332 0.08 32.28 4.00
N PRO A 333 -0.52 31.16 4.47
CA PRO A 333 -1.24 30.18 3.63
C PRO A 333 -2.54 30.68 2.97
N LEU A 334 -2.90 31.94 3.23
CA LEU A 334 -4.10 32.60 2.71
C LEU A 334 -3.76 33.75 1.75
N ASN A 335 -2.48 34.06 1.52
CA ASN A 335 -2.08 35.17 0.67
C ASN A 335 -1.52 34.70 -0.69
N THR A 336 -2.02 35.29 -1.78
CA THR A 336 -1.83 34.87 -3.19
C THR A 336 -0.47 35.20 -3.81
N ASP A 337 0.53 35.63 -3.02
CA ASP A 337 1.74 36.21 -3.60
C ASP A 337 2.71 35.17 -4.20
N ALA A 338 2.68 33.91 -3.74
CA ALA A 338 3.44 32.82 -4.37
C ALA A 338 2.83 32.33 -5.69
N SER A 339 1.50 32.34 -5.78
CA SER A 339 0.78 31.99 -7.00
C SER A 339 0.90 33.11 -8.03
N ARG A 340 1.05 34.36 -7.59
CA ARG A 340 1.55 35.47 -8.41
C ARG A 340 3.01 35.27 -8.81
N ALA A 341 3.92 34.87 -7.93
CA ALA A 341 5.33 34.66 -8.26
C ALA A 341 5.55 33.52 -9.28
N ILE A 342 4.83 32.39 -9.14
CA ILE A 342 4.85 31.30 -10.11
C ILE A 342 4.14 31.71 -11.41
N GLY A 343 3.03 32.44 -11.32
CA GLY A 343 2.36 33.05 -12.47
C GLY A 343 3.26 34.04 -13.21
N VAL A 344 4.10 34.81 -12.50
CA VAL A 344 5.10 35.76 -13.01
C VAL A 344 6.31 35.03 -13.59
N ILE A 345 6.74 33.90 -13.02
CA ILE A 345 7.79 33.04 -13.62
C ILE A 345 7.25 32.40 -14.91
N GLY A 346 6.01 31.93 -14.91
CA GLY A 346 5.31 31.45 -16.12
C GLY A 346 5.11 32.56 -17.15
N LEU A 347 4.79 33.78 -16.70
CA LEU A 347 4.75 34.99 -17.51
C LEU A 347 6.14 35.29 -18.05
N PHE A 348 7.22 35.20 -17.28
CA PHE A 348 8.62 35.39 -17.70
C PHE A 348 9.04 34.42 -18.81
N VAL A 349 8.60 33.16 -18.73
CA VAL A 349 8.82 32.16 -19.79
C VAL A 349 8.02 32.49 -21.06
N LEU A 350 6.83 33.10 -20.91
CA LEU A 350 6.00 33.62 -21.99
C LEU A 350 6.35 35.04 -22.47
N VAL A 351 7.13 35.80 -21.69
CA VAL A 351 7.58 37.20 -21.86
C VAL A 351 9.03 37.25 -22.35
N ALA A 352 9.75 36.13 -22.35
CA ALA A 352 11.02 35.99 -23.09
C ALA A 352 10.92 36.45 -24.57
N PRO A 353 9.80 36.25 -25.30
CA PRO A 353 9.55 36.89 -26.59
C PRO A 353 9.30 38.40 -26.52
N ALA A 354 8.80 38.95 -25.40
CA ALA A 354 8.55 40.39 -25.22
C ALA A 354 9.80 41.18 -24.79
N LEU A 355 10.81 40.52 -24.20
CA LEU A 355 12.17 41.06 -24.01
C LEU A 355 12.89 41.33 -25.34
N LEU A 356 12.51 40.64 -26.43
CA LEU A 356 12.92 40.98 -27.80
C LEU A 356 12.26 42.28 -28.33
N PHE A 357 11.21 42.79 -27.67
CA PHE A 357 10.41 43.94 -28.12
C PHE A 357 10.49 45.18 -27.19
N SER A 358 11.47 45.24 -26.27
CA SER A 358 11.81 46.47 -25.50
C SER A 358 10.68 47.04 -24.62
N LEU A 359 10.06 46.22 -23.78
CA LEU A 359 9.13 46.71 -22.75
C LEU A 359 9.86 47.45 -21.60
N PRO A 360 9.21 48.42 -20.94
CA PRO A 360 9.83 49.31 -19.93
C PRO A 360 10.29 48.60 -18.66
N VAL A 361 11.46 49.05 -18.15
CA VAL A 361 12.20 48.49 -17.00
C VAL A 361 11.43 48.60 -15.67
N ASP A 362 10.51 49.56 -15.56
CA ASP A 362 9.74 49.79 -14.33
C ASP A 362 8.85 48.60 -13.97
N LEU A 363 8.26 47.93 -14.98
CA LEU A 363 7.44 46.72 -14.78
C LEU A 363 8.27 45.55 -14.22
N MET A 364 9.53 45.41 -14.66
CA MET A 364 10.44 44.36 -14.19
C MET A 364 10.88 44.62 -12.75
N THR A 365 11.06 45.89 -12.39
CA THR A 365 11.47 46.31 -11.04
C THR A 365 10.33 46.08 -10.05
N GLU A 366 9.09 46.43 -10.43
CA GLU A 366 7.88 46.17 -9.64
C GLU A 366 7.62 44.66 -9.46
N LEU A 367 7.78 43.86 -10.54
CA LEU A 367 7.68 42.40 -10.51
C LEU A 367 8.76 41.72 -9.65
N SER A 368 9.98 42.27 -9.61
CA SER A 368 11.10 41.73 -8.83
C SER A 368 11.08 42.13 -7.34
N SER A 369 10.49 43.29 -7.02
CA SER A 369 10.40 43.83 -5.66
C SER A 369 9.52 43.00 -4.71
N GLY A 370 8.63 42.17 -5.26
CA GLY A 370 7.79 41.22 -4.51
C GLY A 370 8.43 39.84 -4.27
N LEU A 371 9.64 39.57 -4.79
CA LEU A 371 10.31 38.26 -4.69
C LEU A 371 11.12 38.06 -3.40
N ILE A 372 11.43 39.14 -2.66
CA ILE A 372 12.13 39.03 -1.37
C ILE A 372 11.09 38.83 -0.27
N PRO A 373 11.12 37.71 0.47
CA PRO A 373 10.17 37.48 1.56
C PRO A 373 10.33 38.58 2.61
N THR A 374 9.31 39.44 2.76
CA THR A 374 9.30 40.52 3.77
C THR A 374 9.17 39.99 5.20
N ASN A 375 8.84 38.71 5.35
CA ASN A 375 8.51 38.07 6.61
C ASN A 375 9.67 37.22 7.16
N TRP A 376 10.64 37.85 7.84
CA TRP A 376 11.80 37.19 8.44
C TRP A 376 11.48 36.14 9.52
N TRP A 377 10.22 36.02 9.97
CA TRP A 377 9.79 34.94 10.86
C TRP A 377 10.02 33.55 10.25
N PHE A 378 10.10 33.43 8.92
CA PHE A 378 10.43 32.17 8.26
C PHE A 378 11.76 31.57 8.76
N LEU A 379 12.77 32.41 9.03
CA LEU A 379 14.08 31.98 9.54
C LEU A 379 13.97 31.41 10.96
N LEU A 380 13.13 32.01 11.80
CA LEU A 380 12.87 31.50 13.15
C LEU A 380 12.22 30.13 13.10
N TYR A 381 11.19 29.94 12.28
CA TYR A 381 10.48 28.66 12.15
C TYR A 381 11.37 27.56 11.57
N ILE A 382 12.20 27.87 10.56
CA ILE A 382 13.20 26.94 10.04
C ILE A 382 14.22 26.59 11.13
N GLY A 383 14.77 27.58 11.84
CA GLY A 383 15.75 27.37 12.91
C GLY A 383 15.19 26.53 14.06
N LEU A 384 13.96 26.80 14.49
CA LEU A 384 13.27 26.03 15.53
C LEU A 384 12.95 24.60 15.05
N GLY A 385 12.55 24.44 13.79
CA GLY A 385 12.32 23.13 13.16
C GLY A 385 13.59 22.28 13.12
N LEU A 386 14.73 22.87 12.77
CA LEU A 386 16.03 22.19 12.79
C LEU A 386 16.48 21.86 14.22
N ALA A 387 16.35 22.80 15.17
CA ALA A 387 16.72 22.57 16.56
C ALA A 387 15.91 21.44 17.20
N THR A 388 14.59 21.41 16.97
CA THR A 388 13.70 20.34 17.44
C THR A 388 14.03 18.99 16.80
N ALA A 389 14.36 18.95 15.50
CA ALA A 389 14.85 17.74 14.85
C ALA A 389 16.14 17.20 15.51
N VAL A 390 17.09 18.08 15.86
CA VAL A 390 18.31 17.70 16.60
C VAL A 390 17.98 17.15 17.99
N ILE A 391 17.08 17.80 18.73
CA ILE A 391 16.63 17.32 20.06
C ILE A 391 16.01 15.92 19.96
N ALA A 392 15.18 15.67 18.95
CA ALA A 392 14.59 14.35 18.72
C ALA A 392 15.65 13.27 18.49
N VAL A 393 16.69 13.55 17.69
CA VAL A 393 17.81 12.61 17.49
C VAL A 393 18.57 12.36 18.79
N LEU A 394 18.77 13.39 19.62
CA LEU A 394 19.43 13.23 20.92
C LEU A 394 18.59 12.37 21.89
N LEU A 395 17.27 12.61 21.96
CA LEU A 395 16.34 11.80 22.76
C LEU A 395 16.32 10.34 22.30
N GLN A 396 16.35 10.11 20.98
CA GLN A 396 16.44 8.78 20.40
C GLN A 396 17.75 8.09 20.81
N LYS A 397 18.90 8.77 20.74
CA LYS A 397 20.19 8.21 21.18
C LYS A 397 20.21 7.89 22.68
N GLN A 398 19.66 8.78 23.52
CA GLN A 398 19.61 8.59 24.97
C GLN A 398 18.76 7.40 25.41
N SER A 399 17.78 7.01 24.61
CA SER A 399 16.92 5.89 24.93
C SER A 399 17.65 4.53 24.98
N GLY A 400 18.83 4.42 24.36
CA GLY A 400 19.61 3.19 24.25
C GLY A 400 18.97 2.08 23.40
N VAL A 401 17.82 2.31 22.77
CA VAL A 401 17.16 1.34 21.89
C VAL A 401 17.60 1.63 20.45
N GLU A 402 18.16 0.63 19.78
CA GLU A 402 18.47 0.67 18.35
C GLU A 402 17.41 -0.10 17.56
N MET A 403 17.19 0.29 16.30
CA MET A 403 16.28 -0.42 15.42
C MET A 403 16.92 -1.77 15.03
N THR A 404 16.51 -2.84 15.72
CA THR A 404 17.05 -4.18 15.49
C THR A 404 16.37 -4.86 14.31
N THR A 405 17.14 -5.67 13.59
CA THR A 405 16.61 -6.56 12.56
C THR A 405 15.74 -7.64 13.20
N ILE A 406 14.73 -8.10 12.47
CA ILE A 406 13.92 -9.24 12.89
C ILE A 406 14.83 -10.49 12.97
N PRO A 407 14.72 -11.32 14.03
CA PRO A 407 15.56 -12.52 14.20
C PRO A 407 15.43 -13.51 13.04
N GLU A 408 16.50 -14.24 12.73
CA GLU A 408 16.46 -15.34 11.77
C GLU A 408 15.77 -16.58 12.36
N LEU A 409 15.11 -17.35 11.48
CA LEU A 409 14.62 -18.67 11.83
C LEU A 409 15.74 -19.72 11.68
N PRO A 410 15.67 -20.83 12.43
CA PRO A 410 16.59 -21.94 12.25
C PRO A 410 16.65 -22.44 10.78
N PRO A 411 17.83 -22.83 10.27
CA PRO A 411 18.05 -23.10 8.85
C PRO A 411 17.23 -24.28 8.29
N GLN A 412 16.73 -25.17 9.15
CA GLN A 412 15.82 -26.24 8.73
C GLN A 412 14.41 -25.77 8.36
N ILE A 413 14.05 -24.54 8.74
CA ILE A 413 12.73 -23.94 8.49
C ILE A 413 12.86 -22.99 7.30
N THR A 414 12.22 -23.35 6.18
CA THR A 414 12.08 -22.41 5.06
C THR A 414 11.09 -21.33 5.45
N TRP A 415 11.55 -20.08 5.50
CA TRP A 415 10.69 -18.93 5.83
C TRP A 415 10.22 -18.22 4.57
N GLU A 416 8.90 -18.14 4.40
CA GLU A 416 8.27 -17.33 3.38
C GLU A 416 7.41 -16.23 4.01
N GLU A 417 7.62 -14.99 3.59
CA GLU A 417 6.82 -13.85 4.04
C GLU A 417 5.90 -13.39 2.90
N MET A 418 4.62 -13.73 3.01
CA MET A 418 3.63 -13.50 1.97
C MET A 418 2.77 -12.29 2.29
N SER A 419 2.68 -11.34 1.36
CA SER A 419 1.69 -10.26 1.48
C SER A 419 1.22 -9.73 0.13
N ALA A 420 0.02 -9.18 0.12
CA ALA A 420 -0.50 -8.44 -1.01
C ALA A 420 0.16 -7.05 -1.09
N ARG A 421 0.35 -6.50 -2.29
CA ARG A 421 0.91 -5.14 -2.45
C ARG A 421 0.04 -4.06 -1.81
N GLY A 422 -1.27 -4.28 -1.80
CA GLY A 422 -2.22 -3.36 -1.17
C GLY A 422 -2.17 -3.41 0.36
N ASP A 423 -1.72 -4.52 0.96
CA ASP A 423 -1.85 -4.75 2.40
C ASP A 423 -1.01 -3.75 3.22
N VAL A 424 -1.66 -2.90 3.99
CA VAL A 424 -1.00 -1.83 4.75
C VAL A 424 -0.07 -2.36 5.84
N VAL A 425 -0.39 -3.50 6.42
CA VAL A 425 0.35 -4.09 7.54
C VAL A 425 1.42 -5.02 6.98
N GLY A 426 1.03 -5.91 6.07
CA GLY A 426 1.90 -6.94 5.50
C GLY A 426 2.94 -6.40 4.52
N SER A 427 2.74 -5.23 3.91
CA SER A 427 3.67 -4.66 2.91
C SER A 427 4.63 -3.60 3.45
N MET A 428 4.56 -3.29 4.75
CA MET A 428 5.49 -2.37 5.41
C MET A 428 6.94 -2.83 5.14
N SER A 429 7.88 -1.91 4.90
CA SER A 429 9.29 -2.22 4.57
C SER A 429 10.21 -2.24 5.78
N VAL A 430 9.81 -1.56 6.86
CA VAL A 430 10.62 -1.38 8.07
C VAL A 430 9.94 -2.05 9.26
N PRO A 431 10.67 -2.76 10.13
CA PRO A 431 12.09 -3.14 10.03
C PRO A 431 12.38 -4.10 8.87
N GLU A 432 13.64 -4.15 8.44
CA GLU A 432 14.06 -5.08 7.38
C GLU A 432 13.94 -6.54 7.82
N LEU A 433 13.64 -7.41 6.85
CA LEU A 433 13.64 -8.86 7.07
C LEU A 433 15.05 -9.39 6.84
N PRO A 434 15.50 -10.41 7.57
CA PRO A 434 16.79 -11.01 7.32
C PRO A 434 16.82 -11.73 5.96
N PRO A 435 18.01 -11.97 5.39
CA PRO A 435 18.17 -12.58 4.06
C PRO A 435 17.55 -13.99 3.94
N SER A 436 17.37 -14.69 5.06
CA SER A 436 16.73 -16.00 5.11
C SER A 436 15.23 -15.97 4.80
N ALA A 437 14.58 -14.81 4.95
CA ALA A 437 13.16 -14.64 4.67
C ALA A 437 12.93 -14.51 3.17
N ILE A 438 12.06 -15.35 2.60
CA ILE A 438 11.71 -15.30 1.18
C ILE A 438 10.46 -14.42 1.02
N PRO A 439 10.58 -13.15 0.58
CA PRO A 439 9.42 -12.32 0.30
C PRO A 439 8.62 -12.89 -0.88
N MET A 440 7.30 -12.97 -0.73
CA MET A 440 6.40 -13.36 -1.81
C MET A 440 5.21 -12.41 -1.94
N THR A 441 4.98 -11.89 -3.13
CA THR A 441 3.79 -11.10 -3.42
C THR A 441 2.61 -12.00 -3.75
N ILE A 442 1.51 -11.90 -2.99
CA ILE A 442 0.25 -12.53 -3.35
C ILE A 442 -0.55 -11.56 -4.25
N PRO A 443 -0.95 -11.98 -5.46
CA PRO A 443 -1.81 -11.16 -6.31
C PRO A 443 -3.16 -10.90 -5.64
N SER A 444 -3.53 -9.63 -5.53
CA SER A 444 -4.76 -9.18 -4.87
C SER A 444 -5.42 -8.02 -5.62
N VAL A 445 -6.54 -7.52 -5.09
CA VAL A 445 -7.23 -6.31 -5.59
C VAL A 445 -6.35 -5.06 -5.44
N ASN A 446 -5.33 -5.11 -4.59
CA ASN A 446 -4.50 -3.98 -4.14
C ASN A 446 -5.30 -2.97 -3.31
N ASN A 447 -6.28 -3.42 -2.52
CA ASN A 447 -7.04 -2.56 -1.61
C ASN A 447 -6.49 -2.67 -0.19
N PRO A 448 -6.18 -1.54 0.48
CA PRO A 448 -5.52 -1.53 1.77
C PRO A 448 -6.25 -2.24 2.91
N LEU A 449 -7.58 -2.22 2.90
CA LEU A 449 -8.40 -2.80 3.96
C LEU A 449 -8.80 -4.24 3.62
N VAL A 450 -9.20 -4.49 2.39
CA VAL A 450 -9.69 -5.81 1.95
C VAL A 450 -8.52 -6.81 1.91
N ASP A 451 -7.35 -6.39 1.45
CA ASP A 451 -6.24 -7.31 1.20
C ASP A 451 -5.62 -7.86 2.49
N HIS A 452 -5.75 -7.15 3.62
CA HIS A 452 -5.21 -7.64 4.89
C HIS A 452 -6.04 -8.79 5.50
N LEU A 453 -7.31 -8.92 5.11
CA LEU A 453 -8.18 -9.96 5.65
C LEU A 453 -7.68 -11.36 5.24
N LEU A 454 -7.62 -12.30 6.18
CA LEU A 454 -7.24 -13.69 5.89
C LEU A 454 -8.11 -14.32 4.80
N SER A 455 -9.40 -13.95 4.76
CA SER A 455 -10.35 -14.39 3.75
C SER A 455 -9.98 -13.95 2.32
N SER A 456 -9.17 -12.90 2.18
CA SER A 456 -8.60 -12.48 0.89
C SER A 456 -7.45 -13.39 0.50
N TYR A 457 -6.56 -13.73 1.44
CA TYR A 457 -5.43 -14.63 1.23
C TYR A 457 -5.82 -16.09 1.04
N LEU A 458 -6.97 -16.52 1.56
CA LEU A 458 -7.56 -17.84 1.32
C LEU A 458 -8.81 -17.76 0.41
N GLY A 459 -8.99 -16.64 -0.26
CA GLY A 459 -10.15 -16.38 -1.13
C GLY A 459 -10.18 -17.23 -2.40
N ALA A 460 -11.23 -17.07 -3.21
CA ALA A 460 -11.51 -17.94 -4.36
C ALA A 460 -10.58 -17.94 -5.57
N ARG A 461 -9.76 -16.98 -5.95
CA ARG A 461 -9.35 -15.68 -5.47
C ARG A 461 -7.83 -15.74 -5.35
N SER A 462 -7.38 -16.50 -4.37
CA SER A 462 -5.98 -16.62 -4.01
C SER A 462 -5.32 -17.82 -4.64
N VAL A 463 -4.01 -17.69 -4.86
CA VAL A 463 -3.12 -18.78 -5.26
C VAL A 463 -2.66 -19.62 -4.08
N LEU A 464 -2.62 -19.06 -2.86
CA LEU A 464 -2.17 -19.74 -1.64
C LEU A 464 -3.00 -20.99 -1.33
N ARG A 465 -4.30 -20.99 -1.65
CA ARG A 465 -5.16 -22.17 -1.46
C ARG A 465 -4.67 -23.40 -2.23
N PHE A 466 -4.05 -23.20 -3.39
CA PHE A 466 -3.50 -24.30 -4.19
C PHE A 466 -2.21 -24.84 -3.58
N ASP A 467 -1.36 -23.95 -3.03
CA ASP A 467 -0.14 -24.35 -2.33
C ASP A 467 -0.47 -25.16 -1.07
N ILE A 468 -1.48 -24.75 -0.30
CA ILE A 468 -1.99 -25.50 0.86
C ILE A 468 -2.55 -26.85 0.42
N SER A 469 -3.44 -26.88 -0.58
CA SER A 469 -4.03 -28.14 -1.06
C SER A 469 -2.97 -29.12 -1.59
N ALA A 470 -1.94 -28.63 -2.28
CA ALA A 470 -0.86 -29.47 -2.79
C ALA A 470 0.03 -30.04 -1.67
N TRP A 471 0.33 -29.22 -0.65
CA TRP A 471 1.05 -29.67 0.55
C TRP A 471 0.31 -30.82 1.23
N LEU A 472 -0.98 -30.63 1.52
CA LEU A 472 -1.81 -31.61 2.21
C LEU A 472 -2.01 -32.88 1.39
N ALA A 473 -2.17 -32.76 0.07
CA ALA A 473 -2.31 -33.90 -0.83
C ALA A 473 -0.98 -34.65 -1.10
N ARG A 474 0.17 -34.12 -0.64
CA ARG A 474 1.52 -34.64 -0.95
C ARG A 474 1.75 -34.88 -2.45
N ARG A 475 1.15 -34.05 -3.30
CA ARG A 475 1.32 -34.11 -4.75
C ARG A 475 2.20 -32.96 -5.20
N LYS A 476 2.91 -33.16 -6.32
CA LYS A 476 3.51 -32.03 -7.04
C LYS A 476 2.37 -31.06 -7.36
N SER A 477 2.50 -29.82 -6.89
CA SER A 477 1.53 -28.77 -7.25
C SER A 477 1.38 -28.77 -8.76
N PRO A 478 0.14 -28.61 -9.30
CA PRO A 478 0.02 -28.14 -10.67
C PRO A 478 0.88 -26.88 -10.82
N PRO A 479 1.43 -26.55 -12.00
CA PRO A 479 2.34 -25.42 -12.16
C PRO A 479 1.62 -24.09 -11.91
N VAL A 480 1.46 -23.73 -10.63
CA VAL A 480 0.75 -22.54 -10.15
C VAL A 480 1.50 -21.28 -10.55
N ASP A 481 2.79 -21.37 -10.87
CA ASP A 481 3.62 -20.22 -11.27
C ASP A 481 3.09 -19.50 -12.50
N GLY A 482 2.47 -20.22 -13.45
CA GLY A 482 1.80 -19.60 -14.59
C GLY A 482 0.61 -18.75 -14.17
N LEU A 483 -0.25 -19.30 -13.30
CA LEU A 483 -1.41 -18.61 -12.73
C LEU A 483 -0.96 -17.42 -11.88
N ARG A 484 0.01 -17.62 -10.99
CA ARG A 484 0.57 -16.60 -10.10
C ARG A 484 1.11 -15.42 -10.90
N ARG A 485 1.91 -15.67 -11.96
CA ARG A 485 2.40 -14.62 -12.88
C ARG A 485 1.27 -13.90 -13.60
N SER A 486 0.25 -14.62 -14.08
CA SER A 486 -0.88 -14.01 -14.79
C SER A 486 -1.75 -13.14 -13.87
N LEU A 487 -1.98 -13.57 -12.63
CA LEU A 487 -2.71 -12.80 -11.62
C LEU A 487 -1.87 -11.60 -11.14
N ALA A 488 -0.56 -11.77 -10.95
CA ALA A 488 0.35 -10.68 -10.61
C ALA A 488 0.32 -9.58 -11.67
N ALA A 489 0.37 -9.95 -12.96
CA ALA A 489 0.27 -9.00 -14.07
C ALA A 489 -1.10 -8.27 -14.10
N LEU A 490 -2.19 -8.94 -13.72
CA LEU A 490 -3.51 -8.31 -13.57
C LEU A 490 -3.52 -7.30 -12.42
N SER A 491 -2.99 -7.67 -11.26
CA SER A 491 -2.88 -6.80 -10.09
C SER A 491 -2.01 -5.58 -10.38
N GLU A 492 -0.85 -5.78 -11.01
CA GLU A 492 0.06 -4.73 -11.43
C GLU A 492 -0.62 -3.77 -12.41
N SER A 493 -1.30 -4.29 -13.42
CA SER A 493 -2.05 -3.48 -14.39
C SER A 493 -3.11 -2.57 -13.72
N ASN A 494 -3.86 -3.10 -12.75
CA ASN A 494 -4.86 -2.32 -12.03
C ASN A 494 -4.24 -1.30 -11.08
N TYR A 495 -3.12 -1.65 -10.46
CA TYR A 495 -2.38 -0.76 -9.58
C TYR A 495 -1.80 0.43 -10.35
N VAL A 496 -1.13 0.19 -11.47
CA VAL A 496 -0.59 1.25 -12.34
C VAL A 496 -1.73 2.14 -12.86
N PHE A 497 -2.87 1.56 -13.24
CA PHE A 497 -4.04 2.35 -13.64
C PHE A 497 -4.49 3.31 -12.54
N ARG A 498 -4.64 2.82 -11.31
CA ARG A 498 -5.08 3.63 -10.18
C ARG A 498 -4.12 4.79 -9.92
N ILE A 499 -2.83 4.49 -9.85
CA ILE A 499 -1.78 5.51 -9.62
C ILE A 499 -1.75 6.52 -10.75
N SER A 500 -1.83 6.07 -12.00
CA SER A 500 -1.83 6.97 -13.17
C SER A 500 -3.02 7.94 -13.11
N THR A 501 -4.21 7.43 -12.80
CA THR A 501 -5.40 8.27 -12.64
C THR A 501 -5.26 9.26 -11.47
N GLN A 502 -4.67 8.83 -10.35
CA GLN A 502 -4.42 9.71 -9.20
C GLN A 502 -3.39 10.79 -9.51
N ILE A 503 -2.28 10.47 -10.18
CA ILE A 503 -1.26 11.45 -10.57
C ILE A 503 -1.85 12.47 -11.52
N VAL A 504 -2.58 12.04 -12.55
CA VAL A 504 -3.18 13.00 -13.47
C VAL A 504 -4.24 13.84 -12.79
N PHE A 505 -5.03 13.25 -11.89
CA PHE A 505 -5.96 14.02 -11.06
C PHE A 505 -5.24 15.10 -10.25
N VAL A 506 -4.15 14.75 -9.55
CA VAL A 506 -3.38 15.73 -8.76
C VAL A 506 -2.75 16.80 -9.65
N MET A 507 -2.18 16.42 -10.78
CA MET A 507 -1.59 17.38 -11.71
C MET A 507 -2.64 18.37 -12.25
N MET A 508 -3.81 17.87 -12.66
CA MET A 508 -4.87 18.70 -13.27
C MET A 508 -5.65 19.52 -12.26
N PHE A 509 -5.90 18.99 -11.06
CA PHE A 509 -6.77 19.62 -10.09
C PHE A 509 -6.03 20.26 -8.91
N VAL A 510 -4.76 19.93 -8.63
CA VAL A 510 -3.97 20.52 -7.54
C VAL A 510 -2.84 21.39 -8.08
N ALA A 511 -1.83 20.77 -8.69
CA ALA A 511 -0.59 21.46 -9.04
C ALA A 511 -0.84 22.61 -10.01
N PHE A 512 -1.68 22.35 -11.00
CA PHE A 512 -1.92 23.29 -12.08
C PHE A 512 -2.79 24.49 -11.67
N PRO A 513 -3.93 24.34 -10.95
CA PRO A 513 -4.65 25.49 -10.39
C PRO A 513 -3.79 26.38 -9.48
N VAL A 514 -2.92 25.79 -8.65
CA VAL A 514 -2.00 26.53 -7.75
C VAL A 514 -0.96 27.33 -8.52
N VAL A 515 -0.33 26.72 -9.54
CA VAL A 515 0.59 27.40 -10.49
C VAL A 515 -0.09 28.62 -11.14
N MET A 516 -1.43 28.59 -11.21
CA MET A 516 -2.23 29.53 -11.97
C MET A 516 -2.92 30.61 -11.15
N GLY A 517 -2.45 30.86 -9.92
CA GLY A 517 -2.97 31.97 -9.12
C GLY A 517 -4.09 31.59 -8.17
N LEU A 518 -4.76 30.44 -8.34
CA LEU A 518 -5.87 30.06 -7.48
C LEU A 518 -5.37 29.82 -6.05
N PRO A 519 -6.05 30.37 -5.03
CA PRO A 519 -5.68 30.11 -3.65
C PRO A 519 -5.70 28.61 -3.38
N LEU A 520 -4.62 28.11 -2.77
CA LEU A 520 -4.47 26.69 -2.44
C LEU A 520 -5.71 26.14 -1.72
N LEU A 521 -6.35 26.94 -0.86
CA LEU A 521 -7.56 26.57 -0.14
C LEU A 521 -8.76 26.26 -1.06
N VAL A 522 -9.00 27.09 -2.09
CA VAL A 522 -10.09 26.90 -3.07
C VAL A 522 -9.82 25.68 -3.94
N VAL A 523 -8.55 25.49 -4.31
CA VAL A 523 -8.08 24.33 -5.06
C VAL A 523 -8.31 23.06 -4.24
N VAL A 524 -7.84 23.04 -3.00
CA VAL A 524 -7.97 21.89 -2.10
C VAL A 524 -9.45 21.54 -1.84
N ALA A 525 -10.33 22.53 -1.63
CA ALA A 525 -11.76 22.28 -1.43
C ALA A 525 -12.42 21.58 -2.63
N ASN A 526 -12.15 22.04 -3.86
CA ASN A 526 -12.68 21.43 -5.09
C ASN A 526 -12.05 20.08 -5.40
N VAL A 527 -10.74 19.94 -5.16
CA VAL A 527 -9.97 18.70 -5.27
C VAL A 527 -10.51 17.63 -4.34
N LEU A 528 -11.02 18.01 -3.18
CA LEU A 528 -11.43 17.06 -2.18
C LEU A 528 -12.63 16.23 -2.62
N VAL A 529 -13.69 16.91 -3.05
CA VAL A 529 -14.93 16.25 -3.48
C VAL A 529 -14.69 15.47 -4.77
N THR A 530 -14.06 16.11 -5.75
CA THR A 530 -13.78 15.49 -7.05
C THR A 530 -12.74 14.37 -6.95
N GLY A 531 -11.75 14.51 -6.06
CA GLY A 531 -10.69 13.54 -5.84
C GLY A 531 -11.15 12.32 -5.09
N ILE A 532 -11.96 12.49 -4.05
CA ILE A 532 -12.60 11.36 -3.35
C ILE A 532 -13.50 10.59 -4.32
N ALA A 533 -14.34 11.29 -5.10
CA ALA A 533 -15.20 10.66 -6.09
C ALA A 533 -14.39 9.90 -7.16
N THR A 534 -13.33 10.52 -7.70
CA THR A 534 -12.44 9.92 -8.70
C THR A 534 -11.74 8.68 -8.13
N ALA A 535 -11.20 8.77 -6.90
CA ALA A 535 -10.55 7.65 -6.23
C ALA A 535 -11.53 6.50 -5.94
N ALA A 536 -12.76 6.81 -5.50
CA ALA A 536 -13.81 5.83 -5.24
C ALA A 536 -14.25 5.10 -6.52
N ILE A 537 -14.58 5.84 -7.59
CA ILE A 537 -14.99 5.28 -8.89
C ILE A 537 -13.86 4.42 -9.46
N THR A 538 -12.62 4.93 -9.46
CA THR A 538 -11.43 4.20 -9.92
C THR A 538 -11.20 2.94 -9.09
N GLY A 539 -11.38 3.02 -7.77
CA GLY A 539 -11.28 1.89 -6.84
C GLY A 539 -12.33 0.81 -7.11
N ILE A 540 -13.60 1.18 -7.25
CA ILE A 540 -14.70 0.25 -7.56
C ILE A 540 -14.46 -0.44 -8.90
N TRP A 541 -14.10 0.34 -9.93
CA TRP A 541 -13.86 -0.19 -11.27
C TRP A 541 -12.67 -1.17 -11.30
N THR A 542 -11.53 -0.79 -10.71
CA THR A 542 -10.35 -1.66 -10.62
C THR A 542 -10.63 -2.94 -9.83
N MET A 543 -11.40 -2.84 -8.74
CA MET A 543 -11.83 -3.99 -7.95
C MET A 543 -12.69 -4.95 -8.76
N ASN A 544 -13.72 -4.45 -9.45
CA ASN A 544 -14.60 -5.29 -10.27
C ASN A 544 -13.84 -5.95 -11.42
N ARG A 545 -12.95 -5.19 -12.07
CA ARG A 545 -12.07 -5.71 -13.12
C ARG A 545 -11.17 -6.82 -12.59
N TRP A 546 -10.52 -6.62 -11.44
CA TRP A 546 -9.66 -7.62 -10.84
C TRP A 546 -10.45 -8.89 -10.52
N ARG A 547 -11.59 -8.75 -9.82
CA ARG A 547 -12.45 -9.88 -9.43
C ARG A 547 -12.85 -10.72 -10.63
N ASN A 548 -13.35 -10.10 -11.69
CA ASN A 548 -13.77 -10.78 -12.91
C ASN A 548 -12.59 -11.43 -13.64
N GLY A 549 -11.47 -10.72 -13.75
CA GLY A 549 -10.27 -11.23 -14.41
C GLY A 549 -9.61 -12.39 -13.67
N ALA A 550 -9.59 -12.35 -12.33
CA ALA A 550 -9.06 -13.41 -11.49
C ALA A 550 -9.96 -14.65 -11.52
N THR A 551 -11.29 -14.48 -11.39
CA THR A 551 -12.25 -15.59 -11.51
C THR A 551 -12.08 -16.35 -12.83
N ARG A 552 -11.95 -15.64 -13.97
CA ARG A 552 -11.75 -16.29 -15.28
C ARG A 552 -10.46 -17.09 -15.36
N ARG A 553 -9.33 -16.51 -14.90
CA ARG A 553 -8.01 -17.17 -14.94
C ARG A 553 -7.94 -18.39 -14.03
N ILE A 554 -8.53 -18.27 -12.84
CA ILE A 554 -8.59 -19.38 -11.87
C ILE A 554 -9.49 -20.49 -12.40
N LYS A 555 -10.67 -20.18 -12.94
CA LYS A 555 -11.55 -21.17 -13.56
C LYS A 555 -10.84 -21.90 -14.70
N ALA A 556 -10.15 -21.18 -15.58
CA ALA A 556 -9.37 -21.79 -16.66
C ALA A 556 -8.27 -22.71 -16.13
N PHE A 557 -7.58 -22.31 -15.05
CA PHE A 557 -6.57 -23.12 -14.40
C PHE A 557 -7.15 -24.39 -13.76
N THR A 558 -8.23 -24.27 -12.98
CA THR A 558 -8.85 -25.42 -12.30
C THR A 558 -9.42 -26.40 -13.30
N THR A 559 -10.07 -25.92 -14.38
CA THR A 559 -10.54 -26.78 -15.48
C THR A 559 -9.39 -27.51 -16.17
N SER A 560 -8.28 -26.82 -16.47
CA SER A 560 -7.09 -27.47 -17.04
C SER A 560 -6.46 -28.49 -16.10
N ALA A 561 -6.39 -28.18 -14.81
CA ALA A 561 -5.84 -29.08 -13.80
C ALA A 561 -6.70 -30.34 -13.64
N ALA A 562 -8.03 -30.20 -13.61
CA ALA A 562 -8.97 -31.31 -13.55
C ALA A 562 -8.87 -32.21 -14.79
N GLU A 563 -8.56 -31.65 -15.96
CA GLU A 563 -8.36 -32.39 -17.21
C GLU A 563 -6.92 -32.92 -17.39
N GLY A 564 -6.02 -32.70 -16.43
CA GLY A 564 -4.62 -33.14 -16.51
C GLY A 564 -3.77 -32.41 -17.57
N ARG A 565 -4.25 -31.28 -18.09
CA ARG A 565 -3.53 -30.48 -19.10
C ARG A 565 -2.43 -29.65 -18.43
N LYS A 566 -1.20 -29.78 -18.92
CA LYS A 566 -0.01 -29.09 -18.37
C LYS A 566 0.12 -27.62 -18.81
N ASP A 567 -0.47 -27.26 -19.95
CA ASP A 567 -0.30 -25.93 -20.55
C ASP A 567 -1.61 -25.13 -20.53
N VAL A 568 -1.70 -24.20 -19.58
CA VAL A 568 -2.74 -23.15 -19.62
C VAL A 568 -2.15 -21.95 -20.35
N LEU A 569 -2.62 -21.72 -21.57
CA LEU A 569 -2.34 -20.47 -22.29
C LEU A 569 -3.06 -19.32 -21.61
N TYR A 570 -2.34 -18.57 -20.78
CA TYR A 570 -2.85 -17.32 -20.22
C TYR A 570 -2.77 -16.21 -21.28
N PRO A 571 -3.83 -15.39 -21.46
CA PRO A 571 -3.81 -14.29 -22.41
C PRO A 571 -2.70 -13.27 -22.06
N GLN A 572 -1.61 -13.30 -22.82
CA GLN A 572 -0.46 -12.39 -22.73
C GLN A 572 -0.84 -11.04 -23.34
N THR A 573 -1.39 -10.14 -22.53
CA THR A 573 -2.03 -8.91 -23.05
C THR A 573 -1.20 -7.63 -22.92
N PHE A 574 -0.01 -7.67 -22.31
CA PHE A 574 0.58 -6.42 -21.81
C PHE A 574 1.72 -5.80 -22.62
N ARG A 575 2.45 -6.57 -23.44
CA ARG A 575 3.76 -6.09 -23.97
C ARG A 575 3.71 -5.17 -25.20
N ARG A 576 2.57 -5.02 -25.91
CA ARG A 576 2.52 -4.32 -27.22
C ARG A 576 1.85 -2.93 -27.25
N ARG A 577 1.45 -2.32 -26.12
CA ARG A 577 0.68 -1.05 -26.11
C ARG A 577 1.47 0.25 -25.87
N ARG A 578 2.81 0.20 -25.74
CA ARG A 578 3.64 1.37 -25.36
C ARG A 578 3.51 2.63 -26.24
N ARG A 579 3.26 2.49 -27.55
CA ARG A 579 3.21 3.66 -28.46
C ARG A 579 1.87 4.40 -28.43
N SER A 580 0.75 3.71 -28.29
CA SER A 580 -0.55 4.38 -28.11
C SER A 580 -0.61 5.14 -26.79
N LEU A 581 0.13 4.66 -25.78
CA LEU A 581 0.23 5.29 -24.47
C LEU A 581 0.91 6.66 -24.50
N VAL A 582 2.10 6.73 -25.08
CA VAL A 582 2.84 8.00 -25.19
C VAL A 582 2.02 9.06 -25.94
N MET A 583 1.28 8.65 -26.98
CA MET A 583 0.41 9.54 -27.75
C MET A 583 -0.83 9.98 -26.98
N SER A 584 -1.48 9.09 -26.21
CA SER A 584 -2.60 9.46 -25.33
C SER A 584 -2.17 10.41 -24.19
N LEU A 585 -0.95 10.26 -23.67
CA LEU A 585 -0.37 11.17 -22.68
C LEU A 585 -0.07 12.54 -23.28
N SER A 586 0.48 12.57 -24.48
CA SER A 586 0.77 13.83 -25.19
C SER A 586 -0.52 14.56 -25.54
N ALA A 587 -1.56 13.84 -26.00
CA ALA A 587 -2.89 14.39 -26.22
C ALA A 587 -3.49 14.96 -24.92
N ALA A 588 -3.47 14.18 -23.83
CA ALA A 588 -3.97 14.63 -22.53
C ALA A 588 -3.29 15.90 -22.02
N ALA A 589 -1.95 15.97 -22.13
CA ALA A 589 -1.17 17.13 -21.72
C ALA A 589 -1.50 18.37 -22.57
N VAL A 590 -1.55 18.23 -23.90
CA VAL A 590 -1.82 19.36 -24.81
C VAL A 590 -3.24 19.88 -24.66
N SER A 591 -4.25 19.00 -24.56
CA SER A 591 -5.64 19.43 -24.37
C SER A 591 -5.84 20.06 -22.98
N GLY A 592 -5.25 19.47 -21.93
CA GLY A 592 -5.37 19.99 -20.56
C GLY A 592 -4.72 21.37 -20.39
N ILE A 593 -3.45 21.50 -20.81
CA ILE A 593 -2.71 22.76 -20.77
C ILE A 593 -3.37 23.80 -21.69
N GLY A 594 -3.78 23.38 -22.89
CA GLY A 594 -4.36 24.29 -23.86
C GLY A 594 -5.74 24.82 -23.47
N GLY A 595 -6.60 23.96 -22.90
CA GLY A 595 -7.94 24.36 -22.51
C GLY A 595 -7.93 25.36 -21.38
N PHE A 596 -7.05 25.12 -20.42
CA PHE A 596 -6.91 26.02 -19.29
C PHE A 596 -6.19 27.32 -19.66
N GLY A 597 -5.20 27.29 -20.56
CA GLY A 597 -4.60 28.48 -21.16
C GLY A 597 -5.65 29.43 -21.74
N MET A 598 -6.66 28.89 -22.43
CA MET A 598 -7.79 29.68 -22.93
C MET A 598 -8.67 30.24 -21.80
N THR A 599 -8.92 29.47 -20.74
CA THR A 599 -9.71 29.92 -19.58
C THR A 599 -9.01 31.04 -18.79
N ILE A 600 -7.68 31.02 -18.71
CA ILE A 600 -6.91 32.08 -18.03
C ILE A 600 -6.96 33.37 -18.84
N VAL A 601 -6.70 33.29 -20.15
CA VAL A 601 -6.78 34.45 -21.05
C VAL A 601 -8.17 35.09 -20.94
N ALA A 602 -9.22 34.27 -20.89
CA ALA A 602 -10.58 34.73 -20.65
C ALA A 602 -10.70 35.45 -19.29
N ALA A 603 -10.27 34.84 -18.18
CA ALA A 603 -10.36 35.45 -16.85
C ALA A 603 -9.56 36.76 -16.73
N THR A 604 -8.41 36.88 -17.39
CA THR A 604 -7.62 38.13 -17.43
C THR A 604 -8.24 39.20 -18.32
N GLY A 605 -9.04 38.80 -19.32
CA GLY A 605 -9.79 39.73 -20.18
C GLY A 605 -10.91 40.45 -19.44
N GLU A 606 -11.49 39.85 -18.39
CA GLU A 606 -12.54 40.49 -17.57
C GLU A 606 -12.00 41.64 -16.70
N LEU A 607 -10.69 41.75 -16.49
CA LEU A 607 -10.05 42.73 -15.59
C LEU A 607 -9.81 44.12 -16.21
N GLY A 608 -10.38 44.43 -17.38
CA GLY A 608 -10.29 45.79 -17.94
C GLY A 608 -10.49 45.93 -19.45
N ALA A 609 -11.05 44.93 -20.13
CA ALA A 609 -11.20 44.98 -21.58
C ALA A 609 -12.51 45.65 -22.04
N PRO A 610 -12.50 46.44 -23.14
CA PRO A 610 -13.70 47.05 -23.70
C PRO A 610 -14.72 46.00 -24.17
N ASP A 611 -16.02 46.33 -24.25
CA ASP A 611 -17.15 45.41 -24.56
C ASP A 611 -16.93 44.41 -25.71
N ARG A 612 -16.08 44.77 -26.69
CA ARG A 612 -15.70 43.88 -27.81
C ARG A 612 -14.88 42.66 -27.39
N LEU A 613 -14.20 42.71 -26.25
CA LEU A 613 -13.42 41.61 -25.68
C LEU A 613 -14.25 40.72 -24.74
N ALA A 614 -15.41 41.16 -24.26
CA ALA A 614 -16.31 40.36 -23.43
C ALA A 614 -16.84 39.12 -24.20
N VAL A 615 -17.23 39.33 -25.47
CA VAL A 615 -17.66 38.23 -26.36
C VAL A 615 -16.52 37.23 -26.60
N LEU A 616 -15.30 37.71 -26.86
CA LEU A 616 -14.12 36.85 -27.04
C LEU A 616 -13.80 36.05 -25.77
N THR A 617 -13.93 36.69 -24.61
CA THR A 617 -13.70 36.11 -23.29
C THR A 617 -14.65 34.95 -22.99
N GLU A 618 -15.94 35.11 -23.30
CA GLU A 618 -16.93 34.04 -23.13
C GLU A 618 -16.66 32.85 -24.05
N HIS A 619 -16.29 33.10 -25.32
CA HIS A 619 -15.96 32.04 -26.28
C HIS A 619 -14.66 31.31 -25.91
N LEU A 620 -13.64 32.02 -25.40
CA LEU A 620 -12.41 31.41 -24.89
C LEU A 620 -12.65 30.59 -23.62
N ARG A 621 -13.56 31.02 -22.74
CA ARG A 621 -13.99 30.26 -21.56
C ARG A 621 -14.73 28.98 -21.96
N GLY A 622 -15.66 29.08 -22.91
CA GLY A 622 -16.39 27.94 -23.47
C GLY A 622 -15.45 26.95 -24.17
N GLY A 623 -14.62 27.44 -25.10
CA GLY A 623 -13.62 26.66 -25.81
C GLY A 623 -12.60 26.01 -24.87
N GLY A 624 -12.16 26.74 -23.84
CA GLY A 624 -11.30 26.26 -22.76
C GLY A 624 -11.90 25.09 -21.99
N THR A 625 -13.17 25.22 -21.61
CA THR A 625 -13.91 24.17 -20.91
C THR A 625 -13.97 22.88 -21.73
N TYR A 626 -14.32 22.95 -23.02
CA TYR A 626 -14.36 21.77 -23.88
C TYR A 626 -12.99 21.12 -24.09
N LEU A 627 -11.92 21.91 -24.16
CA LEU A 627 -10.58 21.37 -24.32
C LEU A 627 -10.03 20.76 -23.02
N ILE A 628 -10.40 21.27 -21.84
CA ILE A 628 -10.18 20.62 -20.54
C ILE A 628 -10.89 19.25 -20.51
N LEU A 629 -12.16 19.21 -20.92
CA LEU A 629 -12.92 17.95 -21.01
C LEU A 629 -12.26 16.97 -22.01
N ALA A 630 -11.73 17.47 -23.12
CA ALA A 630 -10.96 16.65 -24.06
C ALA A 630 -9.68 16.08 -23.43
N GLY A 631 -8.97 16.87 -22.62
CA GLY A 631 -7.80 16.43 -21.86
C GLY A 631 -8.13 15.37 -20.82
N LEU A 632 -9.26 15.50 -20.13
CA LEU A 632 -9.78 14.47 -19.23
C LEU A 632 -10.11 13.18 -19.99
N ALA A 633 -10.80 13.26 -21.12
CA ALA A 633 -11.11 12.10 -21.95
C ALA A 633 -9.84 11.41 -22.50
N ALA A 634 -8.86 12.18 -22.98
CA ALA A 634 -7.56 11.66 -23.44
C ALA A 634 -6.73 11.06 -22.28
N THR A 635 -6.85 11.61 -21.08
CA THR A 635 -6.28 11.04 -19.84
C THR A 635 -6.92 9.69 -19.53
N VAL A 636 -8.24 9.59 -19.58
CA VAL A 636 -8.92 8.31 -19.34
C VAL A 636 -8.53 7.30 -20.42
N ALA A 637 -8.37 7.73 -21.68
CA ALA A 637 -7.83 6.89 -22.74
C ALA A 637 -6.39 6.42 -22.47
N LEU A 638 -5.52 7.30 -21.96
CA LEU A 638 -4.18 6.96 -21.52
C LEU A 638 -4.24 5.91 -20.42
N CYS A 639 -4.93 6.20 -19.32
CA CYS A 639 -5.04 5.31 -18.17
C CYS A 639 -5.59 3.95 -18.62
N THR A 640 -6.68 3.91 -19.38
CA THR A 640 -7.25 2.66 -19.92
C THR A 640 -6.26 1.93 -20.84
N GLY A 641 -5.46 2.67 -21.61
CA GLY A 641 -4.36 2.12 -22.39
C GLY A 641 -3.29 1.48 -21.52
N ILE A 642 -2.93 2.11 -20.39
CA ILE A 642 -1.84 1.67 -19.50
C ILE A 642 -2.31 0.41 -18.79
N ALA A 643 -3.57 0.44 -18.38
CA ALA A 643 -4.28 -0.68 -17.83
C ALA A 643 -4.53 -1.80 -18.85
N GLY A 644 -4.28 -1.60 -20.15
CA GLY A 644 -4.57 -2.61 -21.17
C GLY A 644 -6.05 -2.96 -21.31
N THR A 645 -6.98 -2.05 -20.96
CA THR A 645 -8.42 -2.29 -21.08
C THR A 645 -8.97 -2.04 -22.48
N ARG A 646 -10.17 -2.56 -22.72
CA ARG A 646 -11.03 -2.15 -23.84
C ARG A 646 -11.60 -0.76 -23.48
N GLY A 647 -11.70 0.13 -24.44
CA GLY A 647 -12.25 1.49 -24.23
C GLY A 647 -11.32 2.64 -24.60
N VAL A 648 -10.02 2.41 -24.83
CA VAL A 648 -9.08 3.44 -25.31
C VAL A 648 -9.64 4.17 -26.53
N ARG A 649 -10.17 3.43 -27.50
CA ARG A 649 -10.76 3.99 -28.72
C ARG A 649 -11.98 4.87 -28.44
N ALA A 650 -12.87 4.43 -27.54
CA ALA A 650 -14.06 5.19 -27.18
C ALA A 650 -13.67 6.52 -26.53
N TRP A 651 -12.75 6.49 -25.55
CA TRP A 651 -12.28 7.69 -24.86
C TRP A 651 -11.48 8.65 -25.75
N LEU A 652 -10.64 8.13 -26.66
CA LEU A 652 -9.99 8.98 -27.65
C LEU A 652 -11.00 9.58 -28.64
N THR A 653 -12.08 8.86 -28.98
CA THR A 653 -13.13 9.42 -29.84
C THR A 653 -13.86 10.55 -29.14
N VAL A 654 -14.20 10.38 -27.85
CA VAL A 654 -14.76 11.45 -27.01
C VAL A 654 -13.82 12.65 -26.94
N ALA A 655 -12.52 12.42 -26.72
CA ALA A 655 -11.51 13.50 -26.70
C ALA A 655 -11.41 14.24 -28.04
N LEU A 656 -11.52 13.53 -29.16
CA LEU A 656 -11.49 14.11 -30.50
C LEU A 656 -12.71 15.01 -30.74
N VAL A 657 -13.90 14.50 -30.40
CA VAL A 657 -15.15 15.24 -30.51
C VAL A 657 -15.10 16.51 -29.66
N LEU A 658 -14.66 16.41 -28.41
CA LEU A 658 -14.53 17.56 -27.51
C LEU A 658 -13.49 18.59 -27.99
N SER A 659 -12.37 18.14 -28.57
CA SER A 659 -11.38 19.04 -29.19
C SER A 659 -11.95 19.77 -30.41
N ALA A 660 -12.76 19.08 -31.23
CA ALA A 660 -13.43 19.69 -32.37
C ALA A 660 -14.52 20.69 -31.95
N PHE A 661 -15.29 20.38 -30.89
CA PHE A 661 -16.25 21.33 -30.31
C PHE A 661 -15.56 22.57 -29.75
N SER A 662 -14.43 22.40 -29.05
CA SER A 662 -13.61 23.52 -28.59
C SER A 662 -13.21 24.43 -29.75
N LEU A 663 -12.72 23.85 -30.86
CA LEU A 663 -12.36 24.60 -32.07
C LEU A 663 -13.57 25.35 -32.66
N LEU A 664 -14.72 24.71 -32.77
CA LEU A 664 -15.95 25.33 -33.30
C LEU A 664 -16.40 26.53 -32.45
N VAL A 665 -16.37 26.38 -31.12
CA VAL A 665 -16.73 27.46 -30.18
C VAL A 665 -15.73 28.63 -30.27
N VAL A 666 -14.44 28.37 -30.46
CA VAL A 666 -13.46 29.45 -30.64
C VAL A 666 -13.64 30.15 -31.99
N LEU A 667 -13.95 29.41 -33.07
CA LEU A 667 -14.15 29.97 -34.41
C LEU A 667 -15.45 30.76 -34.55
N SER A 668 -16.50 30.45 -33.78
CA SER A 668 -17.77 31.20 -33.82
C SER A 668 -17.66 32.60 -33.21
N GLY A 669 -16.58 32.91 -32.48
CA GLY A 669 -16.31 34.22 -31.87
C GLY A 669 -15.92 35.34 -32.85
N GLY A 670 -15.79 35.06 -34.15
CA GLY A 670 -16.03 36.04 -35.21
C GLY A 670 -14.99 37.15 -35.49
N SER A 671 -13.76 37.10 -34.99
CA SER A 671 -12.72 38.08 -35.37
C SER A 671 -11.48 37.44 -36.02
N GLU A 672 -11.25 37.74 -37.30
CA GLU A 672 -10.15 37.18 -38.11
C GLU A 672 -8.75 37.38 -37.51
N TRP A 673 -8.55 38.46 -36.75
CA TRP A 673 -7.27 38.79 -36.11
C TRP A 673 -7.01 37.96 -34.84
N ALA A 674 -8.04 37.67 -34.03
CA ALA A 674 -7.93 36.81 -32.87
C ALA A 674 -7.69 35.35 -33.28
N ILE A 675 -8.28 34.91 -34.39
CA ILE A 675 -8.15 33.55 -34.93
C ILE A 675 -6.72 33.23 -35.42
N ARG A 676 -5.95 34.23 -35.89
CA ARG A 676 -4.60 34.03 -36.48
C ARG A 676 -3.43 34.20 -35.51
N LEU A 677 -3.63 34.88 -34.38
CA LEU A 677 -2.54 35.21 -33.44
C LEU A 677 -2.68 34.51 -32.08
N PHE A 678 -3.87 34.04 -31.69
CA PHE A 678 -4.06 33.44 -30.37
C PHE A 678 -3.77 31.94 -30.33
N PRO A 679 -3.11 31.43 -29.27
CA PRO A 679 -2.96 30.01 -28.99
C PRO A 679 -4.29 29.22 -29.01
N GLY A 680 -5.42 29.90 -28.81
CA GLY A 680 -6.75 29.31 -28.69
C GLY A 680 -7.26 28.53 -29.92
N VAL A 681 -6.77 28.82 -31.13
CA VAL A 681 -7.13 28.04 -32.34
C VAL A 681 -6.13 26.90 -32.58
N HIS A 682 -4.84 27.15 -32.33
CA HIS A 682 -3.77 26.17 -32.56
C HIS A 682 -3.82 25.01 -31.55
N LEU A 683 -4.18 25.26 -30.30
CA LEU A 683 -4.23 24.24 -29.24
C LEU A 683 -5.30 23.16 -29.49
N PRO A 684 -6.56 23.48 -29.84
CA PRO A 684 -7.55 22.50 -30.28
C PRO A 684 -7.12 21.69 -31.50
N ILE A 685 -6.45 22.31 -32.48
CA ILE A 685 -5.97 21.64 -33.70
C ILE A 685 -4.86 20.63 -33.37
N ILE A 686 -3.85 21.05 -32.59
CA ILE A 686 -2.76 20.17 -32.15
C ILE A 686 -3.33 19.03 -31.29
N SER A 687 -4.25 19.34 -30.38
CA SER A 687 -4.98 18.35 -29.58
C SER A 687 -5.68 17.31 -30.47
N ALA A 688 -6.50 17.76 -31.44
CA ALA A 688 -7.20 16.88 -32.36
C ALA A 688 -6.24 16.03 -33.21
N GLY A 689 -5.13 16.60 -33.67
CA GLY A 689 -4.09 15.88 -34.41
C GLY A 689 -3.42 14.77 -33.60
N LEU A 690 -3.08 15.05 -32.33
CA LEU A 690 -2.51 14.07 -31.41
C LEU A 690 -3.49 12.96 -31.07
N VAL A 691 -4.75 13.29 -30.79
CA VAL A 691 -5.82 12.32 -30.52
C VAL A 691 -6.08 11.43 -31.73
N THR A 692 -6.13 12.00 -32.94
CA THR A 692 -6.32 11.25 -34.20
C THR A 692 -5.17 10.29 -34.46
N THR A 693 -3.94 10.74 -34.19
CA THR A 693 -2.74 9.89 -34.29
C THR A 693 -2.80 8.74 -33.29
N ALA A 694 -3.19 9.01 -32.03
CA ALA A 694 -3.38 7.98 -31.02
C ALA A 694 -4.46 6.95 -31.42
N LEU A 695 -5.57 7.42 -32.02
CA LEU A 695 -6.65 6.58 -32.57
C LEU A 695 -6.15 5.68 -33.69
N ALA A 696 -5.45 6.22 -34.68
CA ALA A 696 -4.92 5.46 -35.82
C ALA A 696 -3.96 4.35 -35.37
N TRP A 697 -3.09 4.64 -34.40
CA TRP A 697 -2.18 3.66 -33.82
C TRP A 697 -2.91 2.59 -33.00
N SER A 698 -3.97 2.96 -32.28
CA SER A 698 -4.79 2.00 -31.54
C SER A 698 -5.51 1.00 -32.45
N ARG A 699 -5.76 1.35 -33.73
CA ARG A 699 -6.35 0.45 -34.74
C ARG A 699 -5.38 -0.62 -35.24
N ARG A 700 -4.07 -0.34 -35.24
CA ARG A 700 -3.02 -1.29 -35.65
C ARG A 700 -2.67 -2.32 -34.58
N LEU A 701 -3.29 -2.25 -33.40
CA LEU A 701 -3.14 -3.27 -32.37
C LEU A 701 -4.06 -4.45 -32.70
N PRO A 702 -3.54 -5.70 -32.76
CA PRO A 702 -4.36 -6.87 -33.06
C PRO A 702 -5.46 -7.02 -32.00
N THR A 703 -6.70 -6.97 -32.44
CA THR A 703 -7.89 -7.27 -31.65
C THR A 703 -8.06 -8.79 -31.62
N HIS A 704 -7.22 -9.51 -30.88
CA HIS A 704 -7.53 -10.90 -30.58
C HIS A 704 -8.58 -10.95 -29.46
N ALA A 705 -9.60 -11.78 -29.71
CA ALA A 705 -10.83 -11.97 -28.95
C ALA A 705 -10.59 -12.35 -27.49
#